data_AF-A0A1M4UNB1-F1
#
_entry.id   AF-A0A1M4UNB1-F1
#
_cell.length_a   1.000
_cell.length_b   1.000
_cell.length_c   1.000
_cell.angle_alpha   90.00
_cell.angle_beta   90.00
_cell.angle_gamma   90.00
#
_symmetry.space_group_name_H-M   'P 1'
#
loop_
_entity.id
_entity.type
_entity.pdbx_description
1 polymer ?
#
loop_
_entity_poly.entity_id
_entity_poly.type
_entity_poly.pdbx_seq_one_letter_code
_entity_poly.pdbx_strand_id
1 'polypeptide(L)'
;MSWFKRKTLAPSDSTGKNQGVKILQLTHAELSEATLAALKFPEKKTQLILAFVSSNLDFESTVEKIQRFTPFCEKVVAVMTSGELNSQQANFYQTTDGKWDSIVLQSYSEELLASTEIKTIPLHCEDLKQGKVTKNKQDRIRTIQSEIEKINVKMAINYQDTIAITFIDGLSSSENFFMKALYDSQRFPCHFIGGSAGGKLDFKQASVYDGSKVAHNCAVVIFTKLADNIRYGILKTHNFQKTKRSFYIAESDPQRRTVTTVISKSTGKIVNIVDHLCDYFKCQPNDLNTKLTNHSFAVEIGSELFIRSIASIDLDNKIIHFFCDLDFGDELILVEAKGFADSTKQAFDEFMKGKPQPIAMLANDCILRRLNNAKALKELTAFQNIKAAGFSTFGELLGVHMNQTLTALFLFKVSKNEPFSDPIVDNFPIHYSYFKEFFTLSRLNSLMQINRLQADLINYLSEYRPLLEQVVVSFNKITKYSQQTEAIISDVSGTFHDLRNDINAQEDGRKALNGNVAQLKNNSEQVLAILKVISGIADQTNLLALNAAIEAARAGEAGRGFAVVADEVRQLSKNTQDSLNKTGETISSVTKSTSSISQSIESIEQFMSRLTNNTGELTAQIQSLGDASNMASRDVSENIRAIQDMTARMSEIDKEVKVIESLKQANNL
;
A
#
# COMPACT_ATOMS: atom_id res chain seq x y z
N MET A 1 6.23 -19.86 -87.87
CA MET A 1 5.72 -18.85 -86.91
C MET A 1 4.42 -19.41 -86.33
N SER A 2 4.34 -20.27 -85.30
CA SER A 2 5.03 -20.41 -84.02
C SER A 2 4.83 -19.22 -83.07
N TRP A 3 4.38 -19.55 -81.86
CA TRP A 3 4.24 -18.74 -80.63
C TRP A 3 2.98 -17.88 -80.47
N PHE A 4 1.91 -18.49 -79.94
CA PHE A 4 1.22 -18.05 -78.72
C PHE A 4 0.21 -19.13 -78.28
N LYS A 5 0.69 -20.18 -77.59
CA LYS A 5 -0.15 -21.03 -76.74
C LYS A 5 0.32 -20.83 -75.30
N ARG A 6 -0.48 -20.08 -74.53
CA ARG A 6 -0.38 -20.04 -73.06
C ARG A 6 -0.53 -21.46 -72.55
N LYS A 7 0.55 -22.05 -72.03
CA LYS A 7 0.47 -23.21 -71.14
C LYS A 7 -0.18 -22.75 -69.85
N THR A 8 -1.42 -23.15 -69.63
CA THR A 8 -1.99 -23.32 -68.29
C THR A 8 -1.06 -24.25 -67.52
N LEU A 9 -0.37 -23.72 -66.50
CA LEU A 9 0.33 -24.53 -65.51
C LEU A 9 -0.76 -25.27 -64.72
N ALA A 10 -0.97 -26.53 -65.08
CA ALA A 10 -1.59 -27.50 -64.19
C ALA A 10 -0.81 -27.55 -62.87
N PRO A 11 -1.46 -27.83 -61.72
CA PRO A 11 -0.75 -28.00 -60.48
C PRO A 11 0.25 -29.13 -60.67
N SER A 12 1.54 -28.82 -60.48
CA SER A 12 2.56 -29.85 -60.47
C SER A 12 2.27 -30.76 -59.29
N ASP A 13 1.75 -31.94 -59.60
CA ASP A 13 1.81 -33.13 -58.76
C ASP A 13 3.29 -33.35 -58.39
N SER A 14 3.72 -32.81 -57.25
CA SER A 14 4.99 -33.15 -56.61
C SER A 14 4.74 -34.19 -55.52
N THR A 15 4.21 -35.33 -55.94
CA THR A 15 4.19 -36.55 -55.13
C THR A 15 5.64 -37.00 -54.87
N GLY A 16 6.09 -36.88 -53.62
CA GLY A 16 6.81 -38.00 -53.00
C GLY A 16 8.34 -38.06 -52.99
N LYS A 17 9.10 -36.96 -53.21
CA LYS A 17 10.56 -36.99 -52.98
C LYS A 17 11.05 -35.75 -52.22
N ASN A 18 11.57 -35.99 -51.01
CA ASN A 18 12.06 -35.04 -49.99
C ASN A 18 11.01 -34.28 -49.18
N GLN A 19 10.55 -34.87 -48.09
CA GLN A 19 9.94 -34.10 -47.00
C GLN A 19 10.52 -34.60 -45.68
N GLY A 20 11.57 -33.94 -45.20
CA GLY A 20 12.25 -34.26 -43.95
C GLY A 20 11.43 -33.99 -42.67
N VAL A 21 10.12 -33.75 -42.81
CA VAL A 21 9.16 -33.59 -41.72
C VAL A 21 7.87 -34.37 -42.01
N LYS A 22 7.33 -35.03 -41.00
CA LYS A 22 6.03 -35.71 -41.04
C LYS A 22 5.16 -35.31 -39.85
N ILE A 23 3.86 -35.26 -40.07
CA ILE A 23 2.87 -34.99 -39.02
C ILE A 23 1.91 -36.17 -38.98
N LEU A 24 1.56 -36.60 -37.78
CA LEU A 24 0.59 -37.64 -37.54
C LEU A 24 -0.34 -37.18 -36.42
N GLN A 25 -1.65 -37.25 -36.66
CA GLN A 25 -2.67 -37.04 -35.64
C GLN A 25 -3.43 -38.35 -35.46
N LEU A 26 -3.62 -38.73 -34.21
CA LEU A 26 -4.29 -39.97 -33.83
C LEU A 26 -4.96 -39.80 -32.47
N THR A 27 -5.82 -40.75 -32.12
CA THR A 27 -6.45 -40.91 -30.81
C THR A 27 -5.63 -41.87 -29.94
N HIS A 28 -5.87 -41.87 -28.62
CA HIS A 28 -5.14 -42.78 -27.73
C HIS A 28 -5.34 -44.26 -28.09
N ALA A 29 -6.51 -44.64 -28.62
CA ALA A 29 -6.81 -46.00 -29.06
C ALA A 29 -6.02 -46.43 -30.32
N GLU A 30 -5.64 -45.47 -31.16
CA GLU A 30 -4.90 -45.71 -32.42
C GLU A 30 -3.38 -45.81 -32.20
N LEU A 31 -2.89 -45.60 -30.97
CA LEU A 31 -1.48 -45.74 -30.62
C LEU A 31 -1.03 -47.20 -30.78
N SER A 32 -0.29 -47.45 -31.85
CA SER A 32 0.35 -48.71 -32.14
C SER A 32 1.69 -48.51 -32.85
N GLU A 33 2.54 -49.53 -32.84
CA GLU A 33 3.79 -49.53 -33.60
C GLU A 33 3.55 -49.34 -35.11
N ALA A 34 2.49 -49.96 -35.65
CA ALA A 34 2.13 -49.82 -37.07
C ALA A 34 1.73 -48.39 -37.43
N THR A 35 0.94 -47.73 -36.57
CA THR A 35 0.51 -46.34 -36.79
C THR A 35 1.70 -45.39 -36.69
N LEU A 36 2.54 -45.55 -35.66
CA LEU A 36 3.68 -44.66 -35.41
C LEU A 36 4.84 -44.87 -36.39
N ALA A 37 4.92 -46.02 -37.07
CA ALA A 37 5.85 -46.23 -38.17
C ALA A 37 5.68 -45.21 -39.31
N ALA A 38 4.51 -44.57 -39.44
CA ALA A 38 4.30 -43.48 -40.39
C ALA A 38 5.27 -42.31 -40.17
N LEU A 39 5.71 -42.07 -38.93
CA LEU A 39 6.67 -41.00 -38.56
C LEU A 39 8.12 -41.33 -38.92
N LYS A 40 8.45 -42.59 -39.25
CA LYS A 40 9.80 -43.03 -39.63
C LYS A 40 10.16 -42.55 -41.04
N PHE A 41 11.40 -42.13 -41.24
CA PHE A 41 11.95 -41.86 -42.57
C PHE A 41 12.67 -43.10 -43.12
N PRO A 42 12.31 -43.64 -44.31
CA PRO A 42 12.86 -44.91 -44.79
C PRO A 42 14.37 -44.91 -45.02
N GLU A 43 14.92 -43.81 -45.55
CA GLU A 43 16.34 -43.70 -45.95
C GLU A 43 17.15 -42.71 -45.09
N LYS A 44 16.56 -42.21 -44.00
CA LYS A 44 17.13 -41.14 -43.18
C LYS A 44 16.90 -41.42 -41.70
N LYS A 45 17.83 -41.00 -40.85
CA LYS A 45 17.61 -41.05 -39.39
C LYS A 45 16.46 -40.10 -39.01
N THR A 46 15.56 -40.58 -38.16
CA THR A 46 14.58 -39.72 -37.49
C THR A 46 15.28 -39.07 -36.30
N GLN A 47 15.47 -37.76 -36.37
CA GLN A 47 16.32 -37.03 -35.45
C GLN A 47 15.58 -36.60 -34.18
N LEU A 48 14.31 -36.21 -34.31
CA LEU A 48 13.47 -35.71 -33.22
C LEU A 48 12.00 -36.02 -33.51
N ILE A 49 11.25 -36.43 -32.48
CA ILE A 49 9.80 -36.43 -32.47
C ILE A 49 9.33 -35.47 -31.37
N LEU A 50 8.46 -34.54 -31.74
CA LEU A 50 7.71 -33.71 -30.80
C LEU A 50 6.29 -34.25 -30.70
N ALA A 51 5.81 -34.54 -29.50
CA ALA A 51 4.46 -35.03 -29.25
C ALA A 51 3.67 -34.02 -28.41
N PHE A 52 2.50 -33.62 -28.92
CA PHE A 52 1.54 -32.76 -28.25
C PHE A 52 0.37 -33.63 -27.79
N VAL A 53 0.28 -33.85 -26.48
CA VAL A 53 -0.63 -34.84 -25.88
C VAL A 53 -1.77 -34.12 -25.15
N SER A 54 -3.01 -34.47 -25.48
CA SER A 54 -4.21 -33.95 -24.81
C SER A 54 -4.09 -34.04 -23.28
N SER A 55 -4.43 -32.95 -22.60
CA SER A 55 -4.52 -32.89 -21.14
C SER A 55 -5.63 -33.77 -20.53
N ASN A 56 -6.46 -34.43 -21.35
CA ASN A 56 -7.44 -35.42 -20.89
C ASN A 56 -6.90 -36.84 -20.79
N LEU A 57 -5.70 -37.09 -21.32
CA LEU A 57 -5.05 -38.39 -21.27
C LEU A 57 -4.15 -38.53 -20.03
N ASP A 58 -3.88 -39.78 -19.64
CA ASP A 58 -2.76 -40.08 -18.77
C ASP A 58 -1.46 -39.79 -19.53
N PHE A 59 -0.84 -38.67 -19.21
CA PHE A 59 0.31 -38.16 -19.94
C PHE A 59 1.52 -39.09 -19.87
N GLU A 60 1.83 -39.62 -18.68
CA GLU A 60 3.00 -40.47 -18.48
C GLU A 60 2.82 -41.79 -19.24
N SER A 61 1.69 -42.48 -19.02
CA SER A 61 1.40 -43.73 -19.73
C SER A 61 1.35 -43.55 -21.26
N THR A 62 0.81 -42.42 -21.73
CA THR A 62 0.73 -42.12 -23.16
C THR A 62 2.11 -41.92 -23.77
N VAL A 63 2.98 -41.16 -23.12
CA VAL A 63 4.32 -40.85 -23.64
C VAL A 63 5.24 -42.07 -23.57
N GLU A 64 5.12 -42.92 -22.54
CA GLU A 64 5.81 -44.22 -22.48
C GLU A 64 5.44 -45.12 -23.66
N LYS A 65 4.15 -45.18 -24.04
CA LYS A 65 3.69 -45.91 -25.23
C LYS A 65 4.29 -45.33 -26.51
N ILE A 66 4.28 -43.99 -26.66
CA ILE A 66 4.88 -43.33 -27.83
C ILE A 66 6.35 -43.70 -27.94
N GLN A 67 7.13 -43.55 -26.86
CA GLN A 67 8.56 -43.87 -26.82
C GLN A 67 8.82 -45.34 -27.18
N ARG A 68 8.03 -46.27 -26.61
CA ARG A 68 8.13 -47.71 -26.89
C ARG A 68 7.84 -48.05 -28.36
N PHE A 69 6.87 -47.38 -28.97
CA PHE A 69 6.44 -47.62 -30.34
C PHE A 69 7.22 -46.81 -31.39
N THR A 70 8.16 -45.97 -30.97
CA THR A 70 9.08 -45.25 -31.86
C THR A 70 10.55 -45.60 -31.61
N PRO A 71 10.96 -46.88 -31.61
CA PRO A 71 12.35 -47.26 -31.35
C PRO A 71 13.34 -46.74 -32.41
N PHE A 72 12.83 -46.28 -33.55
CA PHE A 72 13.60 -45.67 -34.64
C PHE A 72 14.00 -44.21 -34.38
N CYS A 73 13.54 -43.59 -33.29
CA CYS A 73 13.90 -42.23 -32.89
C CYS A 73 14.41 -42.22 -31.46
N GLU A 74 15.67 -41.83 -31.27
CA GLU A 74 16.30 -41.76 -29.94
C GLU A 74 15.76 -40.59 -29.10
N LYS A 75 15.21 -39.55 -29.73
CA LYS A 75 14.81 -38.30 -29.08
C LYS A 75 13.33 -38.05 -29.29
N VAL A 76 12.52 -38.34 -28.29
CA VAL A 76 11.09 -38.02 -28.26
C VAL A 76 10.85 -37.05 -27.11
N VAL A 77 10.40 -35.84 -27.40
CA VAL A 77 9.99 -34.89 -26.38
C VAL A 77 8.49 -34.73 -26.47
N ALA A 78 7.81 -34.78 -25.33
CA ALA A 78 6.37 -34.60 -25.30
C ALA A 78 5.98 -33.44 -24.38
N VAL A 79 4.91 -32.75 -24.73
CA VAL A 79 4.35 -31.66 -23.93
C VAL A 79 2.84 -31.82 -23.86
N MET A 80 2.30 -31.61 -22.66
CA MET A 80 0.86 -31.58 -22.47
C MET A 80 0.28 -30.33 -23.12
N THR A 81 -0.91 -30.45 -23.72
CA THR A 81 -1.55 -29.34 -24.42
C THR A 81 -2.97 -29.06 -23.91
N SER A 82 -3.35 -27.78 -23.93
CA SER A 82 -4.74 -27.33 -23.76
C SER A 82 -5.53 -27.37 -25.08
N GLY A 83 -4.89 -27.77 -26.17
CA GLY A 83 -5.50 -27.95 -27.49
C GLY A 83 -4.46 -28.09 -28.59
N GLU A 84 -4.60 -29.12 -29.41
CA GLU A 84 -3.65 -29.45 -30.47
C GLU A 84 -3.78 -28.49 -31.66
N LEU A 85 -2.67 -28.26 -32.36
CA LEU A 85 -2.61 -27.51 -33.60
C LEU A 85 -2.09 -28.43 -34.71
N ASN A 86 -2.78 -28.46 -35.85
CA ASN A 86 -2.42 -29.27 -37.00
C ASN A 86 -3.00 -28.67 -38.28
N SER A 87 -2.17 -28.37 -39.28
CA SER A 87 -2.63 -27.86 -40.58
C SER A 87 -2.99 -28.94 -41.61
N GLN A 88 -2.73 -30.21 -41.34
CA GLN A 88 -3.08 -31.32 -42.25
C GLN A 88 -4.58 -31.69 -42.18
N GLN A 89 -5.32 -31.08 -41.24
CA GLN A 89 -6.77 -31.22 -41.11
C GLN A 89 -7.49 -30.00 -41.68
N ALA A 90 -8.82 -30.05 -41.77
CA ALA A 90 -9.64 -28.95 -42.31
C ALA A 90 -9.42 -27.61 -41.58
N ASN A 91 -9.14 -27.63 -40.28
CA ASN A 91 -8.86 -26.46 -39.46
C ASN A 91 -7.48 -26.58 -38.81
N PHE A 92 -6.77 -25.46 -38.66
CA PHE A 92 -5.50 -25.42 -37.93
C PHE A 92 -5.68 -25.71 -36.42
N TYR A 93 -6.67 -25.04 -35.81
CA TYR A 93 -7.09 -25.30 -34.44
C TYR A 93 -7.95 -26.57 -34.38
N GLN A 94 -7.43 -27.63 -33.75
CA GLN A 94 -8.19 -28.87 -33.57
C GLN A 94 -9.32 -28.66 -32.55
N THR A 95 -10.44 -29.36 -32.74
CA THR A 95 -11.59 -29.29 -31.83
C THR A 95 -11.24 -29.86 -30.46
N THR A 96 -11.56 -29.14 -29.39
CA THR A 96 -11.27 -29.50 -28.00
C THR A 96 -12.54 -29.62 -27.15
N ASP A 97 -13.66 -29.99 -27.78
CA ASP A 97 -14.94 -30.12 -27.10
C ASP A 97 -14.98 -31.42 -26.28
N GLY A 98 -15.42 -31.33 -25.02
CA GLY A 98 -15.56 -32.49 -24.13
C GLY A 98 -14.22 -33.12 -23.69
N LYS A 99 -14.20 -34.45 -23.51
CA LYS A 99 -12.97 -35.21 -23.23
C LYS A 99 -12.39 -35.72 -24.55
N TRP A 100 -11.60 -34.90 -25.23
CA TRP A 100 -10.91 -35.32 -26.45
C TRP A 100 -9.60 -36.04 -26.11
N ASP A 101 -9.25 -37.06 -26.89
CA ASP A 101 -8.10 -37.93 -26.67
C ASP A 101 -7.05 -37.82 -27.79
N SER A 102 -7.02 -36.67 -28.47
CA SER A 102 -6.14 -36.45 -29.61
C SER A 102 -4.67 -36.31 -29.20
N ILE A 103 -3.80 -36.80 -30.07
CA ILE A 103 -2.35 -36.71 -29.98
C ILE A 103 -1.85 -36.25 -31.34
N VAL A 104 -1.08 -35.16 -31.37
CA VAL A 104 -0.40 -34.69 -32.59
C VAL A 104 1.09 -34.91 -32.43
N LEU A 105 1.70 -35.61 -33.37
CA LEU A 105 3.14 -35.86 -33.42
C LEU A 105 3.74 -35.22 -34.65
N GLN A 106 4.92 -34.63 -34.50
CA GLN A 106 5.72 -34.09 -35.60
C GLN A 106 7.12 -34.67 -35.54
N SER A 107 7.51 -35.44 -36.56
CA SER A 107 8.85 -36.02 -36.67
C SER A 107 9.71 -35.25 -37.66
N TYR A 108 10.99 -35.12 -37.32
CA TYR A 108 12.00 -34.42 -38.11
C TYR A 108 13.14 -35.38 -38.43
N SER A 109 13.59 -35.36 -39.69
CA SER A 109 14.73 -36.15 -40.16
C SER A 109 16.05 -35.41 -39.96
N GLU A 110 17.15 -36.15 -40.07
CA GLU A 110 18.51 -35.59 -40.09
C GLU A 110 18.78 -34.63 -41.28
N GLU A 111 17.96 -34.68 -42.35
CA GLU A 111 18.06 -33.72 -43.47
C GLU A 111 17.64 -32.31 -43.05
N LEU A 112 16.77 -32.19 -42.04
CA LEU A 112 16.38 -30.89 -41.50
C LEU A 112 17.24 -30.50 -40.30
N LEU A 113 17.44 -31.46 -39.39
CA LEU A 113 18.09 -31.25 -38.11
C LEU A 113 19.39 -32.05 -38.07
N ALA A 114 20.53 -31.39 -38.26
CA ALA A 114 21.83 -32.04 -38.25
C ALA A 114 22.18 -32.67 -36.89
N SER A 115 21.82 -31.98 -35.79
CA SER A 115 22.01 -32.52 -34.45
C SER A 115 21.01 -31.95 -33.45
N THR A 116 20.77 -32.68 -32.36
CA THR A 116 19.82 -32.29 -31.31
C THR A 116 20.35 -32.72 -29.95
N GLU A 117 20.25 -31.88 -28.93
CA GLU A 117 20.57 -32.21 -27.55
C GLU A 117 19.47 -31.68 -26.63
N ILE A 118 19.00 -32.54 -25.73
CA ILE A 118 17.96 -32.17 -24.75
C ILE A 118 18.66 -31.91 -23.41
N LYS A 119 18.32 -30.79 -22.76
CA LYS A 119 18.81 -30.38 -21.45
C LYS A 119 17.62 -30.03 -20.57
N THR A 120 17.57 -30.61 -19.37
CA THR A 120 16.53 -30.35 -18.37
C THR A 120 17.13 -29.45 -17.29
N ILE A 121 16.56 -28.25 -17.12
CA ILE A 121 17.05 -27.21 -16.23
C ILE A 121 16.09 -27.07 -15.05
N PRO A 122 16.51 -27.39 -13.81
CA PRO A 122 15.66 -27.22 -12.62
C PRO A 122 15.33 -25.74 -12.37
N LEU A 123 14.05 -25.46 -12.07
CA LEU A 123 13.55 -24.11 -11.80
C LEU A 123 13.43 -23.80 -10.30
N HIS A 124 13.51 -24.83 -9.44
CA HIS A 124 13.43 -24.70 -7.97
C HIS A 124 12.20 -23.90 -7.49
N CYS A 125 11.02 -24.23 -8.04
CA CYS A 125 9.77 -23.49 -7.90
C CYS A 125 8.72 -24.18 -7.01
N GLU A 126 9.14 -25.15 -6.20
CA GLU A 126 8.26 -25.90 -5.29
C GLU A 126 7.50 -24.98 -4.33
N ASP A 127 8.17 -23.93 -3.86
CA ASP A 127 7.64 -22.95 -2.92
C ASP A 127 6.56 -22.05 -3.56
N LEU A 128 6.74 -21.67 -4.83
CA LEU A 128 5.73 -20.96 -5.63
C LEU A 128 4.49 -21.83 -5.85
N LYS A 129 4.68 -23.10 -6.24
CA LYS A 129 3.57 -24.05 -6.45
C LYS A 129 2.76 -24.31 -5.18
N GLN A 130 3.40 -24.30 -4.03
CA GLN A 130 2.75 -24.48 -2.72
C GLN A 130 2.12 -23.18 -2.16
N GLY A 131 2.32 -22.03 -2.83
CA GLY A 131 1.87 -20.72 -2.34
C GLY A 131 2.62 -20.21 -1.10
N LYS A 132 3.74 -20.83 -0.74
CA LYS A 132 4.57 -20.50 0.43
C LYS A 132 5.92 -20.00 -0.03
N VAL A 133 5.99 -18.75 -0.49
CA VAL A 133 7.24 -18.19 -1.01
C VAL A 133 8.32 -18.18 0.10
N THR A 134 9.41 -18.90 -0.14
CA THR A 134 10.56 -18.97 0.80
C THR A 134 11.82 -18.29 0.24
N LYS A 135 11.93 -18.16 -1.09
CA LYS A 135 13.07 -17.50 -1.76
C LYS A 135 12.66 -16.12 -2.30
N ASN A 136 13.48 -15.11 -2.03
CA ASN A 136 13.33 -13.81 -2.67
C ASN A 136 13.65 -13.90 -4.18
N LYS A 137 13.26 -12.87 -4.93
CA LYS A 137 13.41 -12.81 -6.39
C LYS A 137 14.87 -12.97 -6.87
N GLN A 138 15.81 -12.26 -6.27
CA GLN A 138 17.21 -12.26 -6.71
C GLN A 138 17.89 -13.61 -6.48
N ASP A 139 17.58 -14.26 -5.36
CA ASP A 139 18.14 -15.57 -5.02
C ASP A 139 17.57 -16.67 -5.91
N ARG A 140 16.29 -16.56 -6.30
CA ARG A 140 15.70 -17.46 -7.30
C ARG A 140 16.38 -17.33 -8.66
N ILE A 141 16.54 -16.11 -9.17
CA ILE A 141 17.23 -15.86 -10.44
C ILE A 141 18.66 -16.42 -10.40
N ARG A 142 19.42 -16.14 -9.33
CA ARG A 142 20.78 -16.68 -9.14
C ARG A 142 20.82 -18.21 -9.08
N THR A 143 19.84 -18.83 -8.43
CA THR A 143 19.74 -20.29 -8.36
C THR A 143 19.56 -20.89 -9.76
N ILE A 144 18.61 -20.36 -10.54
CA ILE A 144 18.37 -20.84 -11.92
C ILE A 144 19.58 -20.54 -12.81
N GLN A 145 20.21 -19.38 -12.65
CA GLN A 145 21.42 -19.02 -13.39
C GLN A 145 22.53 -20.04 -13.15
N SER A 146 22.76 -20.45 -11.90
CA SER A 146 23.74 -21.49 -11.57
C SER A 146 23.43 -22.82 -12.24
N GLU A 147 22.15 -23.21 -12.34
CA GLU A 147 21.75 -24.40 -13.10
C GLU A 147 22.05 -24.26 -14.60
N ILE A 148 21.77 -23.10 -15.18
CA ILE A 148 22.09 -22.79 -16.60
C ILE A 148 23.60 -22.85 -16.85
N GLU A 149 24.43 -22.34 -15.94
CA GLU A 149 25.90 -22.34 -16.05
C GLU A 149 26.50 -23.75 -16.01
N LYS A 150 25.85 -24.72 -15.36
CA LYS A 150 26.29 -26.13 -15.35
C LYS A 150 26.04 -26.86 -16.66
N ILE A 151 25.14 -26.36 -17.52
CA ILE A 151 24.75 -27.06 -18.75
C ILE A 151 25.89 -27.09 -19.76
N ASN A 152 26.32 -28.26 -20.19
CA ASN A 152 27.25 -28.38 -21.32
C ASN A 152 26.51 -28.86 -22.57
N VAL A 153 26.60 -28.08 -23.66
CA VAL A 153 26.06 -28.42 -24.98
C VAL A 153 27.24 -28.75 -25.88
N LYS A 154 27.27 -29.96 -26.46
CA LYS A 154 28.42 -30.46 -27.24
C LYS A 154 28.51 -29.81 -28.61
N MET A 155 27.37 -29.47 -29.22
CA MET A 155 27.33 -28.76 -30.50
C MET A 155 27.74 -27.29 -30.35
N ALA A 156 28.39 -26.74 -31.38
CA ALA A 156 28.62 -25.31 -31.48
C ALA A 156 27.31 -24.57 -31.77
N ILE A 157 26.99 -23.58 -30.91
CA ILE A 157 25.75 -22.80 -30.98
C ILE A 157 26.00 -21.52 -31.76
N ASN A 158 25.18 -21.28 -32.77
CA ASN A 158 25.12 -20.04 -33.52
C ASN A 158 23.65 -19.70 -33.82
N TYR A 159 23.23 -18.47 -33.55
CA TYR A 159 21.83 -18.04 -33.76
C TYR A 159 21.36 -18.21 -35.20
N GLN A 160 22.23 -18.27 -36.21
CA GLN A 160 21.84 -18.44 -37.61
C GLN A 160 21.42 -19.88 -37.95
N ASP A 161 21.92 -20.87 -37.21
CA ASP A 161 21.74 -22.29 -37.53
C ASP A 161 21.29 -23.15 -36.33
N THR A 162 21.20 -22.56 -35.14
CA THR A 162 20.87 -23.26 -33.90
C THR A 162 19.67 -22.59 -33.24
N ILE A 163 18.72 -23.41 -32.79
CA ILE A 163 17.51 -22.97 -32.09
C ILE A 163 17.39 -23.74 -30.78
N ALA A 164 16.91 -23.08 -29.73
CA ALA A 164 16.59 -23.70 -28.44
C ALA A 164 15.06 -23.80 -28.28
N ILE A 165 14.48 -24.93 -28.67
CA ILE A 165 13.04 -25.18 -28.46
C ILE A 165 12.84 -25.46 -26.98
N THR A 166 12.02 -24.65 -26.31
CA THR A 166 11.93 -24.62 -24.84
C THR A 166 10.51 -24.88 -24.37
N PHE A 167 10.33 -25.95 -23.60
CA PHE A 167 9.07 -26.27 -22.94
C PHE A 167 9.23 -26.16 -21.43
N ILE A 168 8.35 -25.39 -20.79
CA ILE A 168 8.39 -25.17 -19.35
C ILE A 168 7.22 -25.89 -18.71
N ASP A 169 7.43 -26.46 -17.52
CA ASP A 169 6.33 -26.94 -16.66
C ASP A 169 5.31 -25.81 -16.47
N GLY A 170 4.07 -26.04 -16.94
CA GLY A 170 3.09 -24.97 -17.09
C GLY A 170 2.54 -24.40 -15.78
N LEU A 171 2.86 -25.03 -14.65
CA LEU A 171 2.49 -24.57 -13.31
C LEU A 171 3.72 -24.07 -12.53
N SER A 172 4.88 -23.90 -13.18
CA SER A 172 6.11 -23.50 -12.50
C SER A 172 6.07 -22.08 -11.95
N SER A 173 5.31 -21.19 -12.60
CA SER A 173 5.34 -19.75 -12.36
C SER A 173 6.76 -19.14 -12.41
N SER A 174 7.67 -19.76 -13.16
CA SER A 174 9.10 -19.44 -13.20
C SER A 174 9.60 -19.00 -14.57
N GLU A 175 8.71 -18.77 -15.53
CA GLU A 175 9.08 -18.47 -16.92
C GLU A 175 9.95 -17.23 -17.05
N ASN A 176 9.55 -16.11 -16.43
CA ASN A 176 10.33 -14.87 -16.48
C ASN A 176 11.61 -14.94 -15.62
N PHE A 177 11.61 -15.68 -14.50
CA PHE A 177 12.83 -15.93 -13.73
C PHE A 177 13.85 -16.73 -14.55
N PHE A 178 13.39 -17.73 -15.30
CA PHE A 178 14.21 -18.52 -16.21
C PHE A 178 14.81 -17.65 -17.32
N MET A 179 14.00 -16.83 -18.00
CA MET A 179 14.52 -15.96 -19.06
C MET A 179 15.51 -14.93 -18.53
N LYS A 180 15.23 -14.30 -17.37
CA LYS A 180 16.18 -13.38 -16.75
C LYS A 180 17.49 -14.06 -16.40
N ALA A 181 17.44 -15.23 -15.77
CA ALA A 181 18.63 -16.03 -15.45
C ALA A 181 19.42 -16.43 -16.70
N LEU A 182 18.74 -16.76 -17.79
CA LEU A 182 19.36 -17.06 -19.08
C LEU A 182 20.15 -15.86 -19.62
N TYR A 183 19.55 -14.66 -19.64
CA TYR A 183 20.26 -13.45 -20.09
C TYR A 183 21.43 -13.04 -19.20
N ASP A 184 21.27 -13.22 -17.89
CA ASP A 184 22.32 -12.90 -16.92
C ASP A 184 23.49 -13.89 -17.01
N SER A 185 23.22 -15.15 -17.36
CA SER A 185 24.25 -16.17 -17.62
C SER A 185 25.10 -15.88 -18.87
N GLN A 186 24.59 -15.07 -19.82
CA GLN A 186 25.23 -14.77 -21.11
C GLN A 186 25.57 -16.01 -21.95
N ARG A 187 24.92 -17.14 -21.65
CA ARG A 187 25.12 -18.40 -22.36
C ARG A 187 24.15 -18.55 -23.52
N PHE A 188 24.56 -19.35 -24.49
CA PHE A 188 23.76 -19.83 -25.62
C PHE A 188 23.29 -18.70 -26.55
N PRO A 189 24.14 -18.27 -27.50
CA PRO A 189 23.80 -17.21 -28.46
C PRO A 189 22.87 -17.75 -29.56
N CYS A 190 21.64 -18.12 -29.20
CA CYS A 190 20.57 -18.55 -30.11
C CYS A 190 19.18 -18.17 -29.60
N HIS A 191 18.16 -18.30 -30.45
CA HIS A 191 16.78 -18.01 -30.05
C HIS A 191 16.19 -19.12 -29.19
N PHE A 192 15.61 -18.71 -28.06
CA PHE A 192 14.78 -19.55 -27.20
C PHE A 192 13.32 -19.33 -27.57
N ILE A 193 12.67 -20.38 -28.06
CA ILE A 193 11.30 -20.35 -28.59
C ILE A 193 10.50 -21.50 -28.01
N GLY A 194 9.26 -21.24 -27.58
CA GLY A 194 8.37 -22.29 -27.12
C GLY A 194 7.27 -21.76 -26.22
N GLY A 195 7.06 -22.42 -25.10
CA GLY A 195 6.05 -22.01 -24.14
C GLY A 195 5.86 -22.97 -22.98
N SER A 196 5.03 -22.55 -22.04
CA SER A 196 4.61 -23.34 -20.90
C SER A 196 3.62 -24.43 -21.34
N ALA A 197 3.81 -25.65 -20.84
CA ALA A 197 2.90 -26.76 -21.10
C ALA A 197 1.45 -26.34 -20.83
N GLY A 198 0.54 -26.78 -21.70
CA GLY A 198 -0.89 -26.57 -21.50
C GLY A 198 -1.45 -27.68 -20.63
N GLY A 199 -2.50 -27.35 -19.88
CA GLY A 199 -3.25 -28.30 -19.06
C GLY A 199 -4.75 -28.14 -19.23
N LYS A 200 -5.50 -28.83 -18.38
CA LYS A 200 -6.89 -28.45 -18.12
C LYS A 200 -6.91 -27.07 -17.48
N LEU A 201 -7.98 -26.32 -17.71
CA LEU A 201 -8.18 -24.98 -17.12
C LEU A 201 -8.46 -25.02 -15.61
N ASP A 202 -8.27 -26.17 -14.95
CA ASP A 202 -8.26 -26.32 -13.50
C ASP A 202 -6.86 -26.11 -12.89
N PHE A 203 -5.84 -25.94 -13.73
CA PHE A 203 -4.44 -25.69 -13.36
C PHE A 203 -3.86 -26.73 -12.38
N LYS A 204 -4.31 -27.99 -12.45
CA LYS A 204 -3.80 -29.08 -11.61
C LYS A 204 -2.61 -29.82 -12.21
N GLN A 205 -2.51 -29.86 -13.55
CA GLN A 205 -1.46 -30.58 -14.25
C GLN A 205 -1.12 -29.91 -15.59
N ALA A 206 0.17 -29.76 -15.87
CA ALA A 206 0.70 -29.27 -17.14
C ALA A 206 2.15 -29.77 -17.32
N SER A 207 2.29 -31.02 -17.79
CA SER A 207 3.55 -31.76 -17.77
C SER A 207 4.36 -31.65 -19.06
N VAL A 208 5.68 -31.81 -18.94
CA VAL A 208 6.63 -31.96 -20.05
C VAL A 208 7.40 -33.27 -19.85
N TYR A 209 7.71 -33.99 -20.92
CA TYR A 209 8.57 -35.18 -20.92
C TYR A 209 9.87 -34.88 -21.66
N ASP A 210 11.01 -35.09 -21.02
CA ASP A 210 12.32 -34.67 -21.53
C ASP A 210 13.04 -35.68 -22.45
N GLY A 211 12.36 -36.76 -22.83
CA GLY A 211 12.97 -37.88 -23.56
C GLY A 211 13.41 -39.04 -22.67
N SER A 212 13.44 -38.83 -21.35
CA SER A 212 13.73 -39.89 -20.39
C SER A 212 12.64 -40.04 -19.33
N LYS A 213 12.13 -38.92 -18.81
CA LYS A 213 11.14 -38.89 -17.72
C LYS A 213 10.22 -37.67 -17.83
N VAL A 214 9.13 -37.70 -17.09
CA VAL A 214 8.31 -36.50 -16.87
C VAL A 214 9.12 -35.51 -16.03
N ALA A 215 9.38 -34.33 -16.61
CA ALA A 215 10.20 -33.28 -16.02
C ALA A 215 9.31 -32.32 -15.22
N HIS A 216 9.28 -32.49 -13.91
CA HIS A 216 8.58 -31.59 -12.99
C HIS A 216 9.47 -30.43 -12.56
N ASN A 217 8.89 -29.23 -12.42
CA ASN A 217 9.57 -28.02 -11.94
C ASN A 217 10.82 -27.67 -12.76
N CYS A 218 10.80 -27.97 -14.06
CA CYS A 218 11.94 -27.81 -14.96
C CYS A 218 11.55 -27.06 -16.23
N ALA A 219 12.56 -26.46 -16.87
CA ALA A 219 12.53 -26.10 -18.28
C ALA A 219 13.28 -27.15 -19.09
N VAL A 220 12.62 -27.75 -20.08
CA VAL A 220 13.22 -28.68 -21.04
C VAL A 220 13.62 -27.89 -22.28
N VAL A 221 14.93 -27.83 -22.53
CA VAL A 221 15.51 -27.10 -23.65
C VAL A 221 16.09 -28.08 -24.66
N ILE A 222 15.61 -28.00 -25.90
CA ILE A 222 16.03 -28.84 -27.01
C ILE A 222 16.89 -27.99 -27.95
N PHE A 223 18.20 -28.03 -27.76
CA PHE A 223 19.16 -27.41 -28.67
C PHE A 223 19.17 -28.18 -29.97
N THR A 224 18.84 -27.51 -31.06
CA THR A 224 18.70 -28.12 -32.38
C THR A 224 19.54 -27.35 -33.38
N LYS A 225 20.54 -28.02 -33.96
CA LYS A 225 21.33 -27.49 -35.07
C LYS A 225 20.72 -27.92 -36.39
N LEU A 226 20.45 -26.95 -37.26
CA LEU A 226 19.89 -27.14 -38.59
C LEU A 226 20.95 -27.67 -39.56
N ALA A 227 20.52 -28.38 -40.60
CA ALA A 227 21.39 -28.77 -41.70
C ALA A 227 21.80 -27.58 -42.58
N ASP A 228 22.92 -27.68 -43.30
CA ASP A 228 23.58 -26.55 -43.99
C ASP A 228 22.68 -25.76 -44.97
N ASN A 229 21.73 -26.43 -45.62
CA ASN A 229 20.79 -25.86 -46.59
C ASN A 229 19.44 -25.48 -45.98
N ILE A 230 19.32 -25.53 -44.66
CA ILE A 230 18.12 -25.17 -43.93
C ILE A 230 18.33 -23.83 -43.26
N ARG A 231 17.32 -22.97 -43.38
CA ARG A 231 17.21 -21.71 -42.65
C ARG A 231 15.92 -21.73 -41.86
N TYR A 232 15.81 -20.81 -40.90
CA TYR A 232 14.59 -20.68 -40.13
C TYR A 232 14.18 -19.22 -40.01
N GLY A 233 12.90 -19.03 -39.71
CA GLY A 233 12.34 -17.74 -39.39
C GLY A 233 11.37 -17.87 -38.22
N ILE A 234 11.16 -16.76 -37.51
CA ILE A 234 10.25 -16.71 -36.37
C ILE A 234 9.12 -15.76 -36.71
N LEU A 235 7.89 -16.23 -36.60
CA LEU A 235 6.70 -15.39 -36.66
C LEU A 235 6.18 -15.19 -35.24
N LYS A 236 6.10 -13.93 -34.81
CA LYS A 236 5.35 -13.52 -33.62
C LYS A 236 4.12 -12.72 -34.07
N THR A 237 2.93 -13.06 -33.61
CA THR A 237 1.71 -12.34 -33.96
C THR A 237 0.68 -12.32 -32.84
N HIS A 238 -0.03 -11.20 -32.69
CA HIS A 238 -1.15 -11.01 -31.78
C HIS A 238 -2.19 -10.11 -32.47
N ASN A 239 -3.43 -10.09 -31.97
CA ASN A 239 -4.51 -9.27 -32.53
C ASN A 239 -4.84 -8.08 -31.64
N PHE A 240 -3.84 -7.29 -31.25
CA PHE A 240 -4.02 -6.15 -30.35
C PHE A 240 -3.44 -4.86 -30.91
N GLN A 241 -4.06 -3.73 -30.58
CA GLN A 241 -3.54 -2.40 -30.84
C GLN A 241 -3.33 -1.59 -29.56
N LYS A 242 -2.28 -0.76 -29.57
CA LYS A 242 -1.96 0.17 -28.49
C LYS A 242 -3.04 1.25 -28.39
N THR A 243 -3.58 1.44 -27.19
CA THR A 243 -4.40 2.63 -26.89
C THR A 243 -3.52 3.78 -26.42
N LYS A 244 -4.10 4.96 -26.16
CA LYS A 244 -3.39 6.12 -25.59
C LYS A 244 -3.19 6.03 -24.07
N ARG A 245 -3.59 4.92 -23.42
CA ARG A 245 -3.60 4.80 -21.97
C ARG A 245 -2.53 3.84 -21.48
N SER A 246 -1.75 4.34 -20.52
CA SER A 246 -0.80 3.54 -19.75
C SER A 246 -0.61 4.15 -18.36
N PHE A 247 -0.10 3.31 -17.45
CA PHE A 247 0.19 3.67 -16.07
C PHE A 247 1.37 2.83 -15.57
N TYR A 248 2.05 3.30 -14.53
CA TYR A 248 3.13 2.52 -13.90
C TYR A 248 2.58 1.70 -12.75
N ILE A 249 3.10 0.50 -12.54
CA ILE A 249 2.70 -0.33 -11.41
C ILE A 249 3.29 0.23 -10.11
N ALA A 250 2.47 0.36 -9.06
CA ALA A 250 2.87 0.90 -7.76
C ALA A 250 2.99 -0.19 -6.69
N GLU A 251 1.92 -0.96 -6.47
CA GLU A 251 1.92 -2.08 -5.52
C GLU A 251 1.55 -3.36 -6.27
N SER A 252 2.49 -4.31 -6.30
CA SER A 252 2.30 -5.62 -6.89
C SER A 252 3.00 -6.71 -6.08
N ASP A 253 2.51 -7.93 -6.23
CA ASP A 253 3.20 -9.14 -5.81
C ASP A 253 3.52 -9.96 -7.08
N PRO A 254 4.75 -9.88 -7.61
CA PRO A 254 5.16 -10.62 -8.81
C PRO A 254 5.03 -12.13 -8.66
N GLN A 255 5.16 -12.67 -7.44
CA GLN A 255 5.13 -14.11 -7.17
C GLN A 255 3.70 -14.64 -7.14
N ARG A 256 2.76 -13.84 -6.62
CA ARG A 256 1.31 -14.12 -6.70
C ARG A 256 0.67 -13.59 -7.99
N ARG A 257 1.42 -12.85 -8.81
CA ARG A 257 0.97 -12.20 -10.06
C ARG A 257 -0.21 -11.27 -9.86
N THR A 258 -0.18 -10.47 -8.79
CA THR A 258 -1.25 -9.53 -8.44
C THR A 258 -0.78 -8.08 -8.51
N VAL A 259 -1.68 -7.20 -8.93
CA VAL A 259 -1.50 -5.74 -8.86
C VAL A 259 -2.65 -5.13 -8.06
N THR A 260 -2.30 -4.28 -7.10
CA THR A 260 -3.25 -3.60 -6.21
C THR A 260 -3.37 -2.11 -6.58
N THR A 261 -2.23 -1.45 -6.80
CA THR A 261 -2.21 0.00 -7.07
C THR A 261 -1.28 0.35 -8.23
N VAL A 262 -1.57 1.49 -8.86
CA VAL A 262 -0.85 2.03 -10.02
C VAL A 262 -0.58 3.51 -9.84
N ILE A 263 0.49 4.01 -10.44
CA ILE A 263 0.82 5.43 -10.54
C ILE A 263 0.21 5.96 -11.84
N SER A 264 -0.76 6.86 -11.72
CA SER A 264 -1.35 7.52 -12.88
C SER A 264 -0.30 8.40 -13.58
N LYS A 265 -0.09 8.20 -14.88
CA LYS A 265 0.81 9.07 -15.67
C LYS A 265 0.36 10.53 -15.71
N SER A 266 -0.95 10.80 -15.66
CA SER A 266 -1.49 12.15 -15.73
C SER A 266 -1.39 12.91 -14.43
N THR A 267 -1.55 12.25 -13.28
CA THR A 267 -1.58 12.93 -11.97
C THR A 267 -0.36 12.65 -11.10
N GLY A 268 0.43 11.62 -11.41
CA GLY A 268 1.51 11.13 -10.57
C GLY A 268 1.07 10.45 -9.27
N LYS A 269 -0.24 10.36 -9.01
CA LYS A 269 -0.77 9.80 -7.77
C LYS A 269 -0.86 8.28 -7.83
N ILE A 270 -0.58 7.65 -6.69
CA ILE A 270 -0.86 6.24 -6.45
C ILE A 270 -2.37 6.10 -6.26
N VAL A 271 -3.00 5.24 -7.06
CA VAL A 271 -4.43 4.95 -7.03
C VAL A 271 -4.65 3.45 -7.14
N ASN A 272 -5.75 2.93 -6.60
CA ASN A 272 -6.10 1.52 -6.78
C ASN A 272 -6.36 1.22 -8.26
N ILE A 273 -5.90 0.05 -8.75
CA ILE A 273 -5.98 -0.31 -10.17
C ILE A 273 -7.43 -0.46 -10.67
N VAL A 274 -8.31 -1.05 -9.87
CA VAL A 274 -9.73 -1.25 -10.21
C VAL A 274 -10.42 0.11 -10.30
N ASP A 275 -10.22 0.97 -9.31
CA ASP A 275 -10.78 2.33 -9.31
C ASP A 275 -10.26 3.14 -10.49
N HIS A 276 -8.96 3.04 -10.80
CA HIS A 276 -8.36 3.73 -11.93
C HIS A 276 -8.96 3.30 -13.28
N LEU A 277 -9.21 2.00 -13.45
CA LEU A 277 -9.85 1.48 -14.66
C LEU A 277 -11.34 1.85 -14.71
N CYS A 278 -12.06 1.84 -13.58
CA CYS A 278 -13.45 2.28 -13.51
C CYS A 278 -13.60 3.77 -13.88
N ASP A 279 -12.72 4.61 -13.36
CA ASP A 279 -12.63 6.04 -13.70
C ASP A 279 -12.38 6.26 -15.18
N TYR A 280 -11.58 5.39 -15.81
CA TYR A 280 -11.29 5.45 -17.23
C TYR A 280 -12.49 5.01 -18.09
N PHE A 281 -13.05 3.82 -17.81
CA PHE A 281 -14.17 3.26 -18.57
C PHE A 281 -15.52 3.90 -18.23
N LYS A 282 -15.56 4.80 -17.23
CA LYS A 282 -16.77 5.44 -16.71
C LYS A 282 -17.81 4.40 -16.33
N CYS A 283 -17.39 3.44 -15.52
CA CYS A 283 -18.22 2.32 -15.09
C CYS A 283 -18.09 2.06 -13.58
N GLN A 284 -19.00 1.28 -13.02
CA GLN A 284 -18.87 0.77 -11.66
C GLN A 284 -17.96 -0.47 -11.64
N PRO A 285 -17.38 -0.85 -10.48
CA PRO A 285 -16.53 -2.05 -10.37
C PRO A 285 -17.17 -3.33 -10.92
N ASN A 286 -18.47 -3.52 -10.71
CA ASN A 286 -19.21 -4.69 -11.19
C ASN A 286 -19.30 -4.78 -12.72
N ASP A 287 -19.21 -3.65 -13.43
CA ASP A 287 -19.27 -3.59 -14.89
C ASP A 287 -17.89 -3.74 -15.55
N LEU A 288 -16.81 -3.71 -14.75
CA LEU A 288 -15.44 -3.61 -15.24
C LEU A 288 -15.05 -4.83 -16.11
N ASN A 289 -15.44 -6.04 -15.71
CA ASN A 289 -15.20 -7.26 -16.49
C ASN A 289 -15.80 -7.16 -17.91
N THR A 290 -17.01 -6.60 -18.02
CA THR A 290 -17.68 -6.40 -19.32
C THR A 290 -16.95 -5.35 -20.17
N LYS A 291 -16.49 -4.25 -19.55
CA LYS A 291 -15.72 -3.22 -20.28
C LYS A 291 -14.36 -3.74 -20.77
N LEU A 292 -13.76 -4.67 -20.03
CA LEU A 292 -12.47 -5.28 -20.37
C LEU A 292 -12.56 -6.44 -21.35
N THR A 293 -13.74 -6.88 -21.78
CA THR A 293 -13.91 -8.08 -22.64
C THR A 293 -13.06 -8.04 -23.93
N ASN A 294 -12.94 -6.87 -24.57
CA ASN A 294 -12.12 -6.69 -25.78
C ASN A 294 -10.78 -5.98 -25.49
N HIS A 295 -10.36 -5.92 -24.23
CA HIS A 295 -9.14 -5.25 -23.81
C HIS A 295 -8.19 -6.22 -23.13
N SER A 296 -6.91 -5.90 -23.20
CA SER A 296 -5.88 -6.54 -22.40
C SER A 296 -4.83 -5.51 -22.02
N PHE A 297 -3.72 -5.97 -21.49
CA PHE A 297 -2.57 -5.12 -21.22
C PHE A 297 -1.35 -5.59 -21.99
N ALA A 298 -0.38 -4.71 -22.15
CA ALA A 298 0.91 -5.05 -22.73
C ALA A 298 2.03 -4.24 -22.08
N VAL A 299 3.23 -4.79 -22.12
CA VAL A 299 4.47 -4.02 -21.99
C VAL A 299 5.07 -3.82 -23.38
N GLU A 300 5.87 -2.78 -23.55
CA GLU A 300 6.55 -2.48 -24.80
C GLU A 300 8.04 -2.76 -24.65
N ILE A 301 8.60 -3.57 -25.55
CA ILE A 301 10.03 -3.90 -25.57
C ILE A 301 10.55 -3.57 -26.97
N GLY A 302 11.51 -2.63 -27.05
CA GLY A 302 11.86 -1.99 -28.31
C GLY A 302 10.64 -1.22 -28.85
N SER A 303 10.07 -1.69 -29.96
CA SER A 303 8.85 -1.14 -30.57
C SER A 303 7.71 -2.17 -30.69
N GLU A 304 7.82 -3.29 -29.96
CA GLU A 304 6.85 -4.37 -30.02
C GLU A 304 6.06 -4.51 -28.72
N LEU A 305 4.79 -4.90 -28.87
CA LEU A 305 3.92 -5.21 -27.74
C LEU A 305 4.12 -6.65 -27.27
N PHE A 306 4.13 -6.82 -25.95
CA PHE A 306 4.15 -8.11 -25.27
C PHE A 306 2.97 -8.18 -24.31
N ILE A 307 1.96 -8.97 -24.67
CA ILE A 307 0.66 -8.96 -23.99
C ILE A 307 0.80 -9.56 -22.58
N ARG A 308 0.06 -8.97 -21.64
CA ARG A 308 -0.06 -9.30 -20.22
C ARG A 308 -1.55 -9.42 -19.91
N SER A 309 -2.03 -10.66 -19.84
CA SER A 309 -3.48 -10.91 -19.75
C SER A 309 -3.95 -11.00 -18.30
N ILE A 310 -5.15 -10.48 -18.05
CA ILE A 310 -5.85 -10.61 -16.76
C ILE A 310 -6.29 -12.07 -16.60
N ALA A 311 -6.03 -12.63 -15.42
CA ALA A 311 -6.53 -13.94 -15.00
C ALA A 311 -7.89 -13.81 -14.28
N SER A 312 -7.99 -12.88 -13.34
CA SER A 312 -9.24 -12.58 -12.62
C SER A 312 -9.19 -11.18 -12.00
N ILE A 313 -10.35 -10.67 -11.61
CA ILE A 313 -10.49 -9.41 -10.88
C ILE A 313 -11.21 -9.71 -9.57
N ASP A 314 -10.53 -9.47 -8.45
CA ASP A 314 -11.11 -9.51 -7.11
C ASP A 314 -11.65 -8.12 -6.79
N LEU A 315 -12.97 -7.97 -6.85
CA LEU A 315 -13.64 -6.68 -6.61
C LEU A 315 -13.73 -6.33 -5.13
N ASP A 316 -13.69 -7.31 -4.23
CA ASP A 316 -13.80 -7.09 -2.78
C ASP A 316 -12.52 -6.48 -2.24
N ASN A 317 -11.37 -7.03 -2.65
CA ASN A 317 -10.05 -6.50 -2.29
C ASN A 317 -9.51 -5.49 -3.31
N LYS A 318 -10.22 -5.28 -4.42
CA LYS A 318 -9.82 -4.44 -5.57
C LYS A 318 -8.43 -4.78 -6.11
N ILE A 319 -8.18 -6.08 -6.31
CA ILE A 319 -6.92 -6.64 -6.83
C ILE A 319 -7.17 -7.23 -8.22
N ILE A 320 -6.22 -7.06 -9.13
CA ILE A 320 -6.23 -7.73 -10.44
C ILE A 320 -5.14 -8.80 -10.46
N HIS A 321 -5.53 -10.04 -10.75
CA HIS A 321 -4.62 -11.15 -10.99
C HIS A 321 -4.24 -11.22 -12.48
N PHE A 322 -2.99 -11.52 -12.77
CA PHE A 322 -2.45 -11.63 -14.13
C PHE A 322 -1.88 -13.03 -14.38
N PHE A 323 -1.82 -13.44 -15.66
CA PHE A 323 -1.12 -14.65 -16.08
C PHE A 323 0.41 -14.49 -16.16
N CYS A 324 0.91 -13.26 -15.98
CA CYS A 324 2.33 -12.93 -15.95
C CYS A 324 2.67 -12.22 -14.64
N ASP A 325 3.93 -12.30 -14.21
CA ASP A 325 4.49 -11.43 -13.20
C ASP A 325 4.65 -10.00 -13.73
N LEU A 326 4.50 -9.04 -12.82
CA LEU A 326 4.52 -7.62 -13.09
C LEU A 326 5.20 -6.90 -11.92
N ASP A 327 6.25 -6.15 -12.20
CA ASP A 327 7.07 -5.49 -11.19
C ASP A 327 6.66 -4.05 -10.96
N PHE A 328 6.95 -3.55 -9.76
CA PHE A 328 6.85 -2.13 -9.45
C PHE A 328 7.67 -1.30 -10.46
N GLY A 329 7.06 -0.27 -11.04
CA GLY A 329 7.67 0.58 -12.05
C GLY A 329 7.49 0.09 -13.49
N ASP A 330 6.98 -1.12 -13.73
CA ASP A 330 6.63 -1.54 -15.09
C ASP A 330 5.54 -0.62 -15.67
N GLU A 331 5.71 -0.20 -16.92
CA GLU A 331 4.67 0.51 -17.65
C GLU A 331 3.68 -0.51 -18.24
N LEU A 332 2.43 -0.44 -17.78
CA LEU A 332 1.36 -1.25 -18.29
C LEU A 332 0.50 -0.43 -19.26
N ILE A 333 0.43 -0.88 -20.50
CA ILE A 333 -0.27 -0.21 -21.59
C ILE A 333 -1.59 -0.93 -21.83
N LEU A 334 -2.70 -0.21 -21.82
CA LEU A 334 -4.00 -0.78 -22.21
C LEU A 334 -4.01 -1.01 -23.72
N VAL A 335 -4.37 -2.22 -24.14
CA VAL A 335 -4.48 -2.61 -25.55
C VAL A 335 -5.89 -3.10 -25.86
N GLU A 336 -6.31 -2.92 -27.10
CA GLU A 336 -7.64 -3.29 -27.59
C GLU A 336 -7.53 -4.35 -28.68
N ALA A 337 -8.43 -5.34 -28.66
CA ALA A 337 -8.46 -6.43 -29.61
C ALA A 337 -8.88 -5.96 -31.03
N LYS A 338 -8.26 -6.57 -32.03
CA LYS A 338 -8.55 -6.45 -33.47
C LYS A 338 -9.01 -7.79 -34.04
N GLY A 339 -9.39 -7.79 -35.32
CA GLY A 339 -9.73 -9.01 -36.06
C GLY A 339 -8.61 -10.07 -35.98
N PHE A 340 -8.93 -11.21 -35.38
CA PHE A 340 -7.97 -12.28 -35.09
C PHE A 340 -7.36 -12.92 -36.34
N ALA A 341 -8.21 -13.42 -37.24
CA ALA A 341 -7.77 -14.11 -38.45
C ALA A 341 -7.03 -13.15 -39.39
N ASP A 342 -7.57 -11.94 -39.59
CA ASP A 342 -6.96 -10.92 -40.45
C ASP A 342 -5.60 -10.46 -39.93
N SER A 343 -5.47 -10.18 -38.63
CA SER A 343 -4.18 -9.77 -38.04
C SER A 343 -3.13 -10.87 -38.18
N THR A 344 -3.54 -12.13 -37.97
CA THR A 344 -2.64 -13.29 -38.11
C THR A 344 -2.22 -13.49 -39.57
N LYS A 345 -3.16 -13.38 -40.50
CA LYS A 345 -2.89 -13.49 -41.93
C LYS A 345 -1.97 -12.37 -42.43
N GLN A 346 -2.24 -11.12 -42.06
CA GLN A 346 -1.40 -9.98 -42.42
C GLN A 346 0.03 -10.16 -41.88
N ALA A 347 0.18 -10.58 -40.62
CA ALA A 347 1.49 -10.84 -40.04
C ALA A 347 2.23 -11.98 -40.76
N PHE A 348 1.51 -13.04 -41.15
CA PHE A 348 2.08 -14.14 -41.92
C PHE A 348 2.49 -13.72 -43.34
N ASP A 349 1.64 -12.97 -44.04
CA ASP A 349 1.92 -12.49 -45.40
C ASP A 349 3.15 -11.56 -45.40
N GLU A 350 3.27 -10.67 -44.40
CA GLU A 350 4.46 -9.84 -44.20
C GLU A 350 5.71 -10.69 -43.92
N PHE A 351 5.59 -11.65 -43.00
CA PHE A 351 6.66 -12.57 -42.64
C PHE A 351 7.16 -13.38 -43.83
N MET A 352 6.28 -13.77 -44.77
CA MET A 352 6.63 -14.57 -45.93
C MET A 352 7.23 -13.79 -47.10
N LYS A 353 7.23 -12.44 -47.06
CA LYS A 353 7.79 -11.62 -48.14
C LYS A 353 9.26 -11.97 -48.39
N GLY A 354 9.58 -12.35 -49.63
CA GLY A 354 10.94 -12.66 -50.05
C GLY A 354 11.48 -14.02 -49.55
N LYS A 355 10.64 -14.87 -48.93
CA LYS A 355 11.03 -16.21 -48.45
C LYS A 355 10.45 -17.32 -49.34
N PRO A 356 11.16 -18.45 -49.50
CA PRO A 356 10.61 -19.63 -50.18
C PRO A 356 9.48 -20.24 -49.34
N GLN A 357 8.75 -21.21 -49.93
CA GLN A 357 7.71 -21.94 -49.19
C GLN A 357 8.31 -22.68 -47.98
N PRO A 358 7.69 -22.59 -46.79
CA PRO A 358 8.19 -23.27 -45.60
C PRO A 358 7.93 -24.77 -45.69
N ILE A 359 8.89 -25.56 -45.23
CA ILE A 359 8.80 -27.02 -45.18
C ILE A 359 8.03 -27.48 -43.95
N ALA A 360 8.25 -26.80 -42.82
CA ALA A 360 7.72 -27.15 -41.52
C ALA A 360 7.40 -25.90 -40.72
N MET A 361 6.39 -26.01 -39.86
CA MET A 361 6.07 -25.03 -38.84
C MET A 361 5.86 -25.73 -37.49
N LEU A 362 6.46 -25.19 -36.44
CA LEU A 362 6.18 -25.53 -35.05
C LEU A 362 5.47 -24.34 -34.40
N ALA A 363 4.21 -24.53 -34.01
CA ALA A 363 3.35 -23.48 -33.47
C ALA A 363 3.25 -23.55 -31.95
N ASN A 364 3.59 -22.44 -31.28
CA ASN A 364 3.39 -22.24 -29.85
C ASN A 364 2.35 -21.12 -29.68
N ASP A 365 1.12 -21.48 -29.33
CA ASP A 365 -0.03 -20.56 -29.31
C ASP A 365 -0.61 -20.47 -27.90
N CYS A 366 -0.74 -19.30 -27.26
CA CYS A 366 -1.39 -19.27 -25.95
C CYS A 366 -2.85 -19.67 -26.07
N ILE A 367 -3.28 -20.49 -25.11
CA ILE A 367 -4.66 -20.91 -24.92
C ILE A 367 -5.66 -19.74 -24.91
N LEU A 368 -5.25 -18.56 -24.44
CA LEU A 368 -6.10 -17.38 -24.43
C LEU A 368 -6.44 -16.88 -25.84
N ARG A 369 -5.58 -17.11 -26.86
CA ARG A 369 -5.96 -16.83 -28.26
C ARG A 369 -7.12 -17.71 -28.70
N ARG A 370 -7.06 -19.01 -28.37
CA ARG A 370 -8.13 -19.96 -28.64
C ARG A 370 -9.42 -19.57 -27.92
N LEU A 371 -9.35 -19.29 -26.60
CA LEU A 371 -10.51 -18.98 -25.77
C LEU A 371 -11.19 -17.66 -26.16
N ASN A 372 -10.40 -16.60 -26.36
CA ASN A 372 -10.93 -15.26 -26.63
C ASN A 372 -11.38 -15.08 -28.09
N ASN A 373 -11.01 -15.99 -28.99
CA ASN A 373 -11.36 -15.91 -30.42
C ASN A 373 -12.10 -17.16 -30.93
N ALA A 374 -12.76 -17.92 -30.05
CA ALA A 374 -13.40 -19.21 -30.37
C ALA A 374 -14.28 -19.19 -31.63
N LYS A 375 -15.02 -18.09 -31.87
CA LYS A 375 -15.90 -17.92 -33.04
C LYS A 375 -15.13 -17.74 -34.36
N ALA A 376 -13.92 -17.18 -34.30
CA ALA A 376 -13.10 -16.81 -35.46
C ALA A 376 -11.98 -17.83 -35.76
N LEU A 377 -11.80 -18.89 -34.96
CA LEU A 377 -10.71 -19.86 -35.15
C LEU A 377 -10.74 -20.55 -36.52
N LYS A 378 -11.94 -20.83 -37.04
CA LYS A 378 -12.15 -21.48 -38.34
C LYS A 378 -11.83 -20.56 -39.53
N GLU A 379 -11.80 -19.25 -39.31
CA GLU A 379 -11.48 -18.26 -40.35
C GLU A 379 -9.96 -18.19 -40.62
N LEU A 380 -9.13 -18.73 -39.71
CA LEU A 380 -7.69 -18.76 -39.88
C LEU A 380 -7.27 -19.83 -40.90
N THR A 381 -7.00 -19.38 -42.12
CA THR A 381 -6.60 -20.23 -43.26
C THR A 381 -5.15 -20.06 -43.69
N ALA A 382 -4.40 -19.13 -43.07
CA ALA A 382 -3.05 -18.74 -43.47
C ALA A 382 -2.03 -19.90 -43.53
N PHE A 383 -2.25 -20.97 -42.77
CA PHE A 383 -1.30 -22.09 -42.61
C PHE A 383 -1.68 -23.39 -43.33
N GLN A 384 -2.75 -23.41 -44.14
CA GLN A 384 -3.29 -24.65 -44.73
C GLN A 384 -2.30 -25.43 -45.61
N ASN A 385 -1.40 -24.73 -46.32
CA ASN A 385 -0.46 -25.36 -47.26
C ASN A 385 0.91 -25.69 -46.64
N ILE A 386 1.02 -25.63 -45.31
CA ILE A 386 2.27 -25.82 -44.57
C ILE A 386 2.14 -27.10 -43.76
N LYS A 387 3.24 -27.81 -43.50
CA LYS A 387 3.25 -28.86 -42.47
C LYS A 387 3.45 -28.24 -41.10
N ALA A 388 2.36 -27.77 -40.50
CA ALA A 388 2.32 -27.13 -39.21
C ALA A 388 1.74 -28.05 -38.15
N ALA A 389 2.47 -28.22 -37.04
CA ALA A 389 1.97 -28.85 -35.83
C ALA A 389 2.35 -28.00 -34.62
N GLY A 390 1.67 -28.20 -33.50
CA GLY A 390 1.94 -27.43 -32.31
C GLY A 390 0.91 -27.64 -31.22
N PHE A 391 0.89 -26.72 -30.28
CA PHE A 391 0.05 -26.84 -29.09
C PHE A 391 -0.41 -25.50 -28.54
N SER A 392 -1.50 -25.57 -27.76
CA SER A 392 -2.02 -24.45 -26.99
C SER A 392 -1.33 -24.43 -25.62
N THR A 393 -0.56 -23.37 -25.37
CA THR A 393 0.30 -23.17 -24.20
C THR A 393 -0.43 -22.38 -23.11
N PHE A 394 0.01 -22.45 -21.85
CA PHE A 394 -0.45 -21.49 -20.81
C PHE A 394 0.21 -20.10 -20.94
N GLY A 395 1.32 -20.02 -21.67
CA GLY A 395 1.96 -18.79 -22.09
C GLY A 395 3.12 -19.10 -23.02
N GLU A 396 3.42 -18.19 -23.94
CA GLU A 396 4.45 -18.36 -24.95
C GLU A 396 5.78 -17.80 -24.48
N LEU A 397 6.84 -18.32 -25.08
CA LEU A 397 8.21 -17.92 -24.82
C LEU A 397 8.86 -17.48 -26.13
N LEU A 398 9.17 -16.18 -26.21
CA LEU A 398 10.10 -15.62 -27.18
C LEU A 398 10.78 -14.44 -26.52
N GLY A 399 11.93 -14.71 -25.93
CA GLY A 399 12.73 -13.75 -25.21
C GLY A 399 12.19 -13.34 -23.84
N VAL A 400 10.89 -13.12 -23.70
CA VAL A 400 10.18 -12.95 -22.42
C VAL A 400 8.91 -13.79 -22.43
N HIS A 401 8.34 -14.06 -21.25
CA HIS A 401 7.03 -14.69 -21.16
C HIS A 401 5.95 -13.72 -21.66
N MET A 402 4.97 -14.24 -22.39
CA MET A 402 3.84 -13.46 -22.89
C MET A 402 2.56 -14.30 -22.95
N ASN A 403 1.46 -13.64 -23.29
CA ASN A 403 0.16 -14.26 -23.47
C ASN A 403 -0.45 -13.86 -24.82
N GLN A 404 -1.56 -14.49 -25.19
CA GLN A 404 -2.39 -14.11 -26.34
C GLN A 404 -1.61 -13.87 -27.64
N THR A 405 -0.54 -14.61 -27.87
CA THR A 405 0.38 -14.48 -29.00
C THR A 405 0.51 -15.83 -29.75
N LEU A 406 0.95 -15.82 -31.00
CA LEU A 406 1.46 -17.02 -31.64
C LEU A 406 2.91 -16.78 -31.91
N THR A 407 3.74 -17.65 -31.35
CA THR A 407 5.16 -17.71 -31.68
C THR A 407 5.41 -19.00 -32.45
N ALA A 408 5.65 -18.87 -33.75
CA ALA A 408 5.83 -19.99 -34.64
C ALA A 408 7.23 -20.02 -35.24
N LEU A 409 7.87 -21.19 -35.17
CA LEU A 409 9.14 -21.48 -35.83
C LEU A 409 8.86 -22.05 -37.22
N PHE A 410 9.42 -21.45 -38.26
CA PHE A 410 9.33 -21.95 -39.63
C PHE A 410 10.69 -22.43 -40.12
N LEU A 411 10.72 -23.55 -40.82
CA LEU A 411 11.91 -24.09 -41.47
C LEU A 411 11.80 -23.97 -42.99
N PHE A 412 12.89 -23.53 -43.62
CA PHE A 412 12.98 -23.26 -45.06
C PHE A 412 14.16 -24.03 -45.65
N LYS A 413 13.97 -24.61 -46.84
CA LYS A 413 15.06 -25.18 -47.63
C LYS A 413 15.49 -24.15 -48.63
N VAL A 414 16.75 -23.77 -48.54
CA VAL A 414 17.33 -22.68 -49.32
C VAL A 414 18.43 -23.26 -50.19
N SER A 415 18.39 -22.94 -51.48
CA SER A 415 19.41 -23.40 -52.42
C SER A 415 20.74 -22.71 -52.15
N LYS A 416 21.86 -23.35 -52.53
CA LYS A 416 23.20 -22.76 -52.42
C LYS A 416 23.22 -21.49 -53.29
N ASN A 417 23.27 -20.30 -52.67
CA ASN A 417 23.20 -18.95 -53.25
C ASN A 417 21.80 -18.31 -53.39
N GLU A 418 20.74 -18.94 -52.91
CA GLU A 418 19.44 -18.28 -52.80
C GLU A 418 19.46 -17.32 -51.59
N PRO A 419 19.13 -16.03 -51.76
CA PRO A 419 19.09 -15.09 -50.64
C PRO A 419 17.95 -15.48 -49.69
N PHE A 420 18.25 -15.52 -48.40
CA PHE A 420 17.28 -15.71 -47.34
C PHE A 420 17.57 -14.69 -46.24
N SER A 421 16.53 -14.04 -45.74
CA SER A 421 16.61 -13.10 -44.63
C SER A 421 15.36 -13.22 -43.78
N ASP A 422 15.54 -13.18 -42.47
CA ASP A 422 14.47 -13.10 -41.48
C ASP A 422 14.83 -12.02 -40.46
N PRO A 423 14.04 -10.93 -40.35
CA PRO A 423 14.42 -9.80 -39.50
C PRO A 423 14.65 -10.17 -38.03
N ILE A 424 13.90 -11.13 -37.48
CA ILE A 424 14.05 -11.55 -36.09
C ILE A 424 15.35 -12.34 -35.90
N VAL A 425 15.66 -13.24 -36.83
CA VAL A 425 16.87 -14.08 -36.76
C VAL A 425 18.13 -13.29 -37.09
N ASP A 426 18.12 -12.51 -38.17
CA ASP A 426 19.28 -11.76 -38.65
C ASP A 426 19.69 -10.65 -37.64
N ASN A 427 18.72 -10.08 -36.93
CA ASN A 427 18.95 -9.08 -35.89
C ASN A 427 18.95 -9.67 -34.47
N PHE A 428 19.28 -10.96 -34.31
CA PHE A 428 19.33 -11.61 -32.99
C PHE A 428 20.06 -10.78 -31.92
N PRO A 429 21.27 -10.22 -32.15
CA PRO A 429 21.96 -9.45 -31.11
C PRO A 429 21.16 -8.23 -30.63
N ILE A 430 20.39 -7.59 -31.51
CA ILE A 430 19.54 -6.44 -31.21
C ILE A 430 18.32 -6.88 -30.38
N HIS A 431 17.64 -7.95 -30.78
CA HIS A 431 16.52 -8.49 -30.02
C HIS A 431 16.96 -9.00 -28.64
N TYR A 432 18.09 -9.72 -28.59
CA TYR A 432 18.71 -10.15 -27.34
C TYR A 432 19.02 -8.96 -26.43
N SER A 433 19.57 -7.86 -26.98
CA SER A 433 19.83 -6.66 -26.19
C SER A 433 18.55 -6.03 -25.66
N TYR A 434 17.47 -5.95 -26.46
CA TYR A 434 16.19 -5.43 -26.00
C TYR A 434 15.57 -6.26 -24.87
N PHE A 435 15.63 -7.59 -24.94
CA PHE A 435 15.12 -8.44 -23.87
C PHE A 435 15.93 -8.33 -22.58
N LYS A 436 17.27 -8.26 -22.69
CA LYS A 436 18.13 -8.03 -21.53
C LYS A 436 17.94 -6.63 -20.94
N GLU A 437 17.79 -5.64 -21.80
CA GLU A 437 17.52 -4.25 -21.45
C GLU A 437 16.18 -4.10 -20.75
N PHE A 438 15.12 -4.78 -21.19
CA PHE A 438 13.78 -4.74 -20.56
C PHE A 438 13.85 -4.94 -19.04
N PHE A 439 14.57 -5.97 -18.58
CA PHE A 439 14.71 -6.22 -17.14
C PHE A 439 15.53 -5.14 -16.41
N THR A 440 16.45 -4.47 -17.12
CA THR A 440 17.23 -3.35 -16.58
C THR A 440 16.40 -2.08 -16.51
N LEU A 441 15.62 -1.78 -17.57
CA LEU A 441 14.71 -0.64 -17.65
C LEU A 441 13.58 -0.76 -16.64
N SER A 442 13.02 -1.96 -16.43
CA SER A 442 12.04 -2.21 -15.37
C SER A 442 12.60 -1.77 -14.02
N ARG A 443 13.83 -2.21 -13.67
CA ARG A 443 14.51 -1.79 -12.43
C ARG A 443 14.82 -0.30 -12.38
N LEU A 444 15.23 0.30 -13.50
CA LEU A 444 15.48 1.74 -13.61
C LEU A 444 14.19 2.53 -13.34
N ASN A 445 13.08 2.12 -13.97
CA ASN A 445 11.76 2.73 -13.77
C ASN A 445 11.33 2.60 -12.31
N SER A 446 11.54 1.45 -11.66
CA SER A 446 11.31 1.29 -10.22
C SER A 446 12.06 2.36 -9.42
N LEU A 447 13.37 2.52 -9.67
CA LEU A 447 14.20 3.50 -8.97
C LEU A 447 13.75 4.95 -9.25
N MET A 448 13.36 5.25 -10.48
CA MET A 448 12.81 6.57 -10.83
C MET A 448 11.51 6.86 -10.08
N GLN A 449 10.60 5.88 -9.99
CA GLN A 449 9.35 6.06 -9.24
C GLN A 449 9.61 6.23 -7.74
N ILE A 450 10.54 5.46 -7.14
CA ILE A 450 10.96 5.65 -5.73
C ILE A 450 11.52 7.05 -5.53
N ASN A 451 12.44 7.50 -6.39
CA ASN A 451 13.03 8.83 -6.30
C ASN A 451 11.98 9.95 -6.43
N ARG A 452 10.95 9.74 -7.23
CA ARG A 452 9.83 10.67 -7.36
C ARG A 452 9.00 10.72 -6.08
N LEU A 453 8.63 9.57 -5.53
CA LEU A 453 7.89 9.48 -4.27
C LEU A 453 8.67 10.09 -3.11
N GLN A 454 9.99 9.89 -3.06
CA GLN A 454 10.87 10.55 -2.09
C GLN A 454 10.86 12.06 -2.26
N ALA A 455 10.97 12.58 -3.49
CA ALA A 455 10.90 14.01 -3.76
C ALA A 455 9.56 14.63 -3.33
N ASP A 456 8.44 13.94 -3.59
CA ASP A 456 7.13 14.39 -3.14
C ASP A 456 7.05 14.42 -1.60
N LEU A 457 7.57 13.39 -0.91
CA LEU A 457 7.63 13.36 0.56
C LEU A 457 8.46 14.53 1.12
N ILE A 458 9.58 14.85 0.48
CA ILE A 458 10.43 15.98 0.86
C ILE A 458 9.67 17.30 0.72
N ASN A 459 8.94 17.50 -0.38
CA ASN A 459 8.14 18.70 -0.58
C ASN A 459 7.08 18.84 0.51
N TYR A 460 6.40 17.75 0.89
CA TYR A 460 5.48 17.75 2.03
C TYR A 460 6.18 18.11 3.35
N LEU A 461 7.41 17.65 3.58
CA LEU A 461 8.18 18.01 4.78
C LEU A 461 8.54 19.51 4.81
N SER A 462 8.89 20.10 3.67
CA SER A 462 9.17 21.54 3.54
C SER A 462 7.97 22.42 3.86
N GLU A 463 6.75 21.96 3.57
CA GLU A 463 5.51 22.68 3.92
C GLU A 463 5.29 22.82 5.44
N TYR A 464 5.90 21.98 6.28
CA TYR A 464 5.79 22.09 7.74
C TYR A 464 6.67 23.18 8.36
N ARG A 465 7.68 23.66 7.65
CA ARG A 465 8.59 24.70 8.16
C ARG A 465 7.90 25.98 8.61
N PRO A 466 7.03 26.64 7.81
CA PRO A 466 6.32 27.84 8.27
C PRO A 466 5.41 27.56 9.47
N LEU A 467 4.87 26.34 9.59
CA LEU A 467 4.08 25.95 10.76
C LEU A 467 4.95 25.89 12.02
N LEU A 468 6.16 25.32 11.94
CA LEU A 468 7.09 25.31 13.07
C LEU A 468 7.50 26.73 13.49
N GLU A 469 7.75 27.63 12.55
CA GLU A 469 8.05 29.04 12.84
C GLU A 469 6.88 29.73 13.57
N GLN A 470 5.63 29.47 13.16
CA GLN A 470 4.44 29.98 13.86
C GLN A 470 4.30 29.43 15.28
N VAL A 471 4.65 28.16 15.51
CA VAL A 471 4.63 27.54 16.84
C VAL A 471 5.66 28.22 17.75
N VAL A 472 6.86 28.52 17.27
CA VAL A 472 7.88 29.27 18.04
C VAL A 472 7.37 30.65 18.45
N VAL A 473 6.75 31.38 17.52
CA VAL A 473 6.16 32.71 17.82
C VAL A 473 5.07 32.59 18.89
N SER A 474 4.25 31.55 18.83
CA SER A 474 3.19 31.30 19.80
C SER A 474 3.75 30.98 21.18
N PHE A 475 4.80 30.16 21.26
CA PHE A 475 5.48 29.86 22.52
C PHE A 475 6.15 31.08 23.14
N ASN A 476 6.77 31.95 22.34
CA ASN A 476 7.33 33.21 22.84
C ASN A 476 6.25 34.11 23.48
N LYS A 477 5.01 34.10 22.95
CA LYS A 477 3.89 34.82 23.58
C LYS A 477 3.51 34.22 24.93
N ILE A 478 3.52 32.89 25.06
CA ILE A 478 3.25 32.21 26.33
C ILE A 478 4.32 32.55 27.36
N THR A 479 5.61 32.53 27.01
CA THR A 479 6.69 32.96 27.92
C THR A 479 6.47 34.38 28.43
N LYS A 480 6.06 35.30 27.55
CA LYS A 480 5.72 36.68 27.94
C LYS A 480 4.53 36.73 28.91
N TYR A 481 3.48 35.93 28.67
CA TYR A 481 2.33 35.86 29.57
C TYR A 481 2.68 35.23 30.93
N SER A 482 3.55 34.22 30.97
CA SER A 482 4.06 33.65 32.24
C SER A 482 4.84 34.68 33.06
N GLN A 483 5.71 35.46 32.43
CA GLN A 483 6.45 36.55 33.10
C GLN A 483 5.51 37.63 33.65
N GLN A 484 4.48 38.00 32.89
CA GLN A 484 3.45 38.93 33.37
C GLN A 484 2.65 38.36 34.54
N THR A 485 2.33 37.06 34.47
CA THR A 485 1.60 36.36 35.54
C THR A 485 2.41 36.31 36.82
N GLU A 486 3.72 36.04 36.75
CA GLU A 486 4.62 36.07 37.90
C GLU A 486 4.66 37.47 38.54
N ALA A 487 4.71 38.54 37.76
CA ALA A 487 4.67 39.90 38.27
C ALA A 487 3.34 40.20 39.01
N ILE A 488 2.21 39.78 38.43
CA ILE A 488 0.89 39.94 39.07
C ILE A 488 0.82 39.12 40.36
N ILE A 489 1.31 37.88 40.38
CA ILE A 489 1.34 37.03 41.57
C ILE A 489 2.16 37.68 42.69
N SER A 490 3.31 38.27 42.36
CA SER A 490 4.14 38.98 43.34
C SER A 490 3.40 40.19 43.94
N ASP A 491 2.70 40.97 43.12
CA ASP A 491 1.95 42.15 43.55
C ASP A 491 0.74 41.78 44.42
N VAL A 492 -0.02 40.77 43.98
CA VAL A 492 -1.16 40.23 44.73
C VAL A 492 -0.69 39.63 46.07
N SER A 493 0.43 38.90 46.09
CA SER A 493 1.01 38.36 47.32
C SER A 493 1.39 39.46 48.31
N GLY A 494 1.95 40.58 47.81
CA GLY A 494 2.22 41.77 48.63
C GLY A 494 0.93 42.35 49.22
N THR A 495 -0.10 42.52 48.40
CA THR A 495 -1.41 43.04 48.85
C THR A 495 -2.05 42.14 49.93
N PHE A 496 -1.96 40.82 49.78
CA PHE A 496 -2.48 39.89 50.80
C PHE A 496 -1.64 39.86 52.08
N HIS A 497 -0.34 40.12 51.98
CA HIS A 497 0.51 40.30 53.15
C HIS A 497 0.07 41.53 53.96
N ASP A 498 -0.18 42.65 53.28
CA ASP A 498 -0.68 43.88 53.90
C ASP A 498 -2.07 43.68 54.52
N LEU A 499 -2.99 43.02 53.80
CA LEU A 499 -4.32 42.67 54.31
C LEU A 499 -4.23 41.81 55.58
N ARG A 500 -3.30 40.86 55.64
CA ARG A 500 -3.09 40.04 56.83
C ARG A 500 -2.59 40.88 58.02
N ASN A 501 -1.74 41.87 57.77
CA ASN A 501 -1.28 42.80 58.80
C ASN A 501 -2.44 43.67 59.31
N ASP A 502 -3.31 44.15 58.42
CA ASP A 502 -4.51 44.91 58.78
C ASP A 502 -5.50 44.08 59.61
N ILE A 503 -5.71 42.80 59.25
CA ILE A 503 -6.55 41.87 60.01
C ILE A 503 -6.02 41.71 61.45
N ASN A 504 -4.71 41.54 61.61
CA ASN A 504 -4.08 41.41 62.92
C ASN A 504 -4.24 42.69 63.76
N ALA A 505 -4.00 43.86 63.16
CA ALA A 505 -4.16 45.14 63.83
C ALA A 505 -5.61 45.38 64.30
N GLN A 506 -6.58 44.98 63.48
CA GLN A 506 -8.00 45.11 63.81
C GLN A 506 -8.44 44.15 64.92
N GLU A 507 -7.84 42.97 65.01
CA GLU A 507 -8.06 42.03 66.13
C GLU A 507 -7.56 42.62 67.46
N ASP A 508 -6.42 43.32 67.44
CA ASP A 508 -5.91 44.03 68.62
C ASP A 508 -6.82 45.21 69.02
N GLY A 509 -7.29 45.99 68.03
CA GLY A 509 -8.25 47.06 68.25
C GLY A 509 -9.57 46.56 68.85
N ARG A 510 -10.08 45.40 68.38
CA ARG A 510 -11.26 44.74 68.91
C ARG A 510 -11.08 44.31 70.37
N LYS A 511 -9.94 43.70 70.72
CA LYS A 511 -9.63 43.30 72.11
C LYS A 511 -9.64 44.50 73.05
N ALA A 512 -9.04 45.62 72.62
CA ALA A 512 -9.06 46.86 73.40
C ALA A 512 -10.49 47.39 73.60
N LEU A 513 -11.32 47.38 72.55
CA LEU A 513 -12.72 47.80 72.63
C LEU A 513 -13.53 46.92 73.59
N ASN A 514 -13.34 45.60 73.55
CA ASN A 514 -14.00 44.67 74.46
C ASN A 514 -13.66 44.98 75.94
N GLY A 515 -12.38 45.28 76.22
CA GLY A 515 -11.93 45.73 77.54
C GLY A 515 -12.62 47.01 78.00
N ASN A 516 -12.70 48.02 77.13
CA ASN A 516 -13.37 49.29 77.44
C ASN A 516 -14.88 49.11 77.72
N VAL A 517 -15.56 48.27 76.95
CA VAL A 517 -16.99 47.97 77.15
C VAL A 517 -17.22 47.21 78.47
N ALA A 518 -16.36 46.25 78.80
CA ALA A 518 -16.41 45.54 80.08
C ALA A 518 -16.24 46.50 81.27
N GLN A 519 -15.30 47.46 81.15
CA GLN A 519 -15.10 48.49 82.17
C GLN A 519 -16.34 49.41 82.30
N LEU A 520 -16.92 49.86 81.17
CA LEU A 520 -18.11 50.71 81.19
C LEU A 520 -19.33 50.00 81.80
N LYS A 521 -19.48 48.70 81.54
CA LYS A 521 -20.51 47.87 82.18
C LYS A 521 -20.33 47.83 83.70
N ASN A 522 -19.11 47.56 84.18
CA ASN A 522 -18.80 47.55 85.62
C ASN A 522 -19.08 48.92 86.27
N ASN A 523 -18.63 50.02 85.64
CA ASN A 523 -18.90 51.37 86.12
C ASN A 523 -20.42 51.66 86.21
N SER A 524 -21.19 51.21 85.22
CA SER A 524 -22.66 51.38 85.21
C SER A 524 -23.34 50.60 86.33
N GLU A 525 -22.88 49.38 86.62
CA GLU A 525 -23.36 48.56 87.74
C GLU A 525 -23.04 49.19 89.11
N GLN A 526 -21.83 49.76 89.25
CA GLN A 526 -21.44 50.51 90.45
C GLN A 526 -22.31 51.75 90.66
N VAL A 527 -22.60 52.51 89.60
CA VAL A 527 -23.50 53.67 89.67
C VAL A 527 -24.90 53.24 90.09
N LEU A 528 -25.45 52.15 89.53
CA LEU A 528 -26.76 51.62 89.95
C LEU A 528 -26.77 51.24 91.44
N ALA A 529 -25.70 50.63 91.95
CA ALA A 529 -25.58 50.31 93.37
C ALA A 529 -25.60 51.57 94.25
N ILE A 530 -24.89 52.63 93.86
CA ILE A 530 -24.90 53.93 94.55
C ILE A 530 -26.30 54.56 94.51
N LEU A 531 -26.95 54.59 93.34
CA LEU A 531 -28.30 55.14 93.19
C LEU A 531 -29.30 54.42 94.11
N LYS A 532 -29.17 53.09 94.29
CA LYS A 532 -30.00 52.31 95.21
C LYS A 532 -29.80 52.71 96.68
N VAL A 533 -28.56 53.00 97.08
CA VAL A 533 -28.26 53.50 98.43
C VAL A 533 -28.86 54.90 98.63
N ILE A 534 -28.69 55.81 97.67
CA ILE A 534 -29.25 57.17 97.77
C ILE A 534 -30.78 57.13 97.78
N SER A 535 -31.40 56.25 96.99
CA SER A 535 -32.85 56.01 97.05
C SER A 535 -33.29 55.59 98.45
N GLY A 536 -32.57 54.67 99.08
CA GLY A 536 -32.83 54.28 100.47
C GLY A 536 -32.70 55.45 101.45
N ILE A 537 -31.72 56.34 101.27
CA ILE A 537 -31.55 57.54 102.09
C ILE A 537 -32.70 58.52 101.85
N ALA A 538 -33.11 58.74 100.61
CA ALA A 538 -34.22 59.63 100.26
C ALA A 538 -35.55 59.12 100.85
N ASP A 539 -35.82 57.81 100.78
CA ASP A 539 -36.98 57.19 101.42
C ASP A 539 -36.96 57.34 102.95
N GLN A 540 -35.81 57.10 103.59
CA GLN A 540 -35.64 57.30 105.03
C GLN A 540 -35.81 58.78 105.42
N THR A 541 -35.26 59.69 104.64
CA THR A 541 -35.37 61.15 104.87
C THR A 541 -36.81 61.61 104.71
N ASN A 542 -37.53 61.09 103.71
CA ASN A 542 -38.96 61.33 103.50
C ASN A 542 -39.80 60.83 104.69
N LEU A 543 -39.48 59.65 105.24
CA LEU A 543 -40.14 59.11 106.43
C LEU A 543 -39.82 59.90 107.71
N LEU A 544 -38.56 60.32 107.90
CA LEU A 544 -38.15 61.17 109.02
C LEU A 544 -38.85 62.53 108.96
N ALA A 545 -38.90 63.14 107.77
CA ALA A 545 -39.61 64.40 107.54
C ALA A 545 -41.12 64.25 107.78
N LEU A 546 -41.72 63.14 107.36
CA LEU A 546 -43.12 62.83 107.64
C LEU A 546 -43.38 62.72 109.15
N ASN A 547 -42.54 62.00 109.88
CA ASN A 547 -42.65 61.87 111.34
C ASN A 547 -42.45 63.23 112.04
N ALA A 548 -41.51 64.06 111.56
CA ALA A 548 -41.29 65.40 112.07
C ALA A 548 -42.48 66.34 111.79
N ALA A 549 -43.11 66.24 110.61
CA ALA A 549 -44.31 67.00 110.26
C ALA A 549 -45.51 66.60 111.15
N ILE A 550 -45.68 65.30 111.43
CA ILE A 550 -46.70 64.79 112.36
C ILE A 550 -46.50 65.36 113.77
N GLU A 551 -45.27 65.33 114.29
CA GLU A 551 -44.99 65.80 115.66
C GLU A 551 -45.03 67.34 115.77
N ALA A 552 -44.65 68.06 114.71
CA ALA A 552 -44.82 69.51 114.59
C ALA A 552 -46.30 69.92 114.60
N ALA A 553 -47.18 69.16 113.93
CA ALA A 553 -48.62 69.35 114.01
C ALA A 553 -49.19 69.08 115.41
N ARG A 554 -48.57 68.14 116.15
CA ARG A 554 -48.94 67.77 117.53
C ARG A 554 -48.59 68.83 118.57
N ALA A 555 -47.53 69.61 118.32
CA ALA A 555 -47.07 70.70 119.18
C ALA A 555 -47.86 72.03 119.05
N GLY A 556 -48.88 72.08 118.19
CA GLY A 556 -49.77 73.25 118.03
C GLY A 556 -49.04 74.50 117.50
N GLU A 557 -49.33 75.69 118.06
CA GLU A 557 -48.72 76.95 117.57
C GLU A 557 -47.19 76.99 117.71
N ALA A 558 -46.61 76.30 118.69
CA ALA A 558 -45.15 76.27 118.88
C ALA A 558 -44.42 75.47 117.79
N GLY A 559 -45.10 74.55 117.09
CA GLY A 559 -44.52 73.68 116.06
C GLY A 559 -44.60 74.21 114.63
N ARG A 560 -45.22 75.37 114.41
CA ARG A 560 -45.59 75.86 113.07
C ARG A 560 -44.39 76.12 112.15
N GLY A 561 -43.29 76.64 112.69
CA GLY A 561 -42.03 76.82 111.95
C GLY A 561 -41.34 75.50 111.58
N PHE A 562 -41.42 74.50 112.46
CA PHE A 562 -40.89 73.15 112.22
C PHE A 562 -41.69 72.39 111.15
N ALA A 563 -43.03 72.56 111.12
CA ALA A 563 -43.88 71.93 110.12
C ALA A 563 -43.52 72.35 108.68
N VAL A 564 -43.23 73.64 108.45
CA VAL A 564 -42.83 74.15 107.14
C VAL A 564 -41.49 73.55 106.70
N VAL A 565 -40.51 73.45 107.61
CA VAL A 565 -39.21 72.82 107.31
C VAL A 565 -39.38 71.34 107.02
N ALA A 566 -40.23 70.63 107.78
CA ALA A 566 -40.49 69.22 107.57
C ALA A 566 -41.15 68.95 106.21
N ASP A 567 -42.13 69.76 105.79
CA ASP A 567 -42.75 69.66 104.47
C ASP A 567 -41.76 69.96 103.33
N GLU A 568 -40.87 70.94 103.52
CA GLU A 568 -39.81 71.27 102.54
C GLU A 568 -38.80 70.12 102.39
N VAL A 569 -38.37 69.50 103.51
CA VAL A 569 -37.48 68.33 103.50
C VAL A 569 -38.19 67.12 102.85
N ARG A 570 -39.50 66.96 103.06
CA ARG A 570 -40.29 65.92 102.42
C ARG A 570 -40.36 66.12 100.91
N GLN A 571 -40.63 67.34 100.46
CA GLN A 571 -40.67 67.69 99.04
C GLN A 571 -39.29 67.52 98.38
N LEU A 572 -38.21 67.90 99.06
CA LEU A 572 -36.83 67.70 98.59
C LEU A 572 -36.49 66.21 98.45
N SER A 573 -36.91 65.39 99.42
CA SER A 573 -36.72 63.93 99.37
C SER A 573 -37.47 63.31 98.20
N LYS A 574 -38.72 63.75 97.94
CA LYS A 574 -39.51 63.30 96.77
C LYS A 574 -38.88 63.73 95.44
N ASN A 575 -38.45 64.98 95.32
CA ASN A 575 -37.75 65.47 94.13
C ASN A 575 -36.42 64.73 93.89
N THR A 576 -35.73 64.34 94.97
CA THR A 576 -34.53 63.49 94.90
C THR A 576 -34.87 62.11 94.36
N GLN A 577 -35.96 61.49 94.85
CA GLN A 577 -36.43 60.19 94.37
C GLN A 577 -36.78 60.20 92.87
N ASP A 578 -37.49 61.24 92.41
CA ASP A 578 -37.82 61.40 90.99
C ASP A 578 -36.57 61.60 90.12
N SER A 579 -35.56 62.31 90.62
CA SER A 579 -34.28 62.51 89.93
C SER A 579 -33.45 61.23 89.87
N LEU A 580 -33.46 60.43 90.95
CA LEU A 580 -32.82 59.11 90.99
C LEU A 580 -33.47 58.13 90.01
N ASN A 581 -34.80 58.12 89.90
CA ASN A 581 -35.51 57.28 88.94
C ASN A 581 -35.10 57.61 87.49
N LYS A 582 -35.10 58.90 87.11
CA LYS A 582 -34.64 59.35 85.78
C LYS A 582 -33.18 59.00 85.51
N THR A 583 -32.32 59.11 86.53
CA THR A 583 -30.90 58.72 86.42
C THR A 583 -30.77 57.21 86.26
N GLY A 584 -31.56 56.42 86.99
CA GLY A 584 -31.62 54.96 86.87
C GLY A 584 -32.09 54.50 85.50
N GLU A 585 -33.08 55.16 84.90
CA GLU A 585 -33.51 54.93 83.52
C GLU A 585 -32.38 55.23 82.51
N THR A 586 -31.67 56.34 82.70
CA THR A 586 -30.55 56.75 81.86
C THR A 586 -29.41 55.72 81.92
N ILE A 587 -29.02 55.28 83.12
CA ILE A 587 -27.98 54.24 83.29
C ILE A 587 -28.45 52.89 82.74
N SER A 588 -29.73 52.55 82.89
CA SER A 588 -30.30 51.34 82.26
C SER A 588 -30.21 51.39 80.74
N SER A 589 -30.40 52.57 80.13
CA SER A 589 -30.19 52.77 78.69
C SER A 589 -28.71 52.59 78.31
N VAL A 590 -27.78 53.11 79.11
CA VAL A 590 -26.33 52.90 78.90
C VAL A 590 -25.98 51.41 78.95
N THR A 591 -26.50 50.66 79.93
CA THR A 591 -26.29 49.21 80.04
C THR A 591 -26.86 48.45 78.84
N LYS A 592 -28.01 48.86 78.31
CA LYS A 592 -28.56 48.28 77.06
C LYS A 592 -27.64 48.58 75.88
N SER A 593 -27.18 49.82 75.73
CA SER A 593 -26.26 50.22 74.67
C SER A 593 -24.93 49.47 74.74
N THR A 594 -24.34 49.28 75.93
CA THR A 594 -23.11 48.49 76.09
C THR A 594 -23.31 47.04 75.73
N SER A 595 -24.45 46.43 76.10
CA SER A 595 -24.79 45.07 75.69
C SER A 595 -24.90 44.92 74.17
N SER A 596 -25.52 45.90 73.48
CA SER A 596 -25.58 45.91 72.00
C SER A 596 -24.20 46.07 71.36
N ILE A 597 -23.30 46.87 71.96
CA ILE A 597 -21.92 47.01 71.50
C ILE A 597 -21.16 45.68 71.70
N SER A 598 -21.32 44.99 72.83
CA SER A 598 -20.72 43.66 73.05
C SER A 598 -21.16 42.64 71.99
N GLN A 599 -22.45 42.59 71.66
CA GLN A 599 -22.96 41.71 70.60
C GLN A 599 -22.37 42.06 69.21
N SER A 600 -22.14 43.35 68.96
CA SER A 600 -21.48 43.80 67.72
C SER A 600 -20.00 43.37 67.69
N ILE A 601 -19.30 43.40 68.83
CA ILE A 601 -17.91 42.93 68.96
C ILE A 601 -17.81 41.41 68.69
N GLU A 602 -18.74 40.61 69.20
CA GLU A 602 -18.81 39.17 68.91
C GLU A 602 -19.03 38.90 67.42
N SER A 603 -19.91 39.69 66.78
CA SER A 603 -20.15 39.58 65.33
C SER A 603 -18.91 39.95 64.51
N ILE A 604 -18.15 40.96 64.95
CA ILE A 604 -16.86 41.32 64.34
C ILE A 604 -15.85 40.18 64.51
N GLU A 605 -15.76 39.54 65.66
CA GLU A 605 -14.87 38.39 65.88
C GLU A 605 -15.13 37.24 64.90
N GLN A 606 -16.40 36.88 64.71
CA GLN A 606 -16.78 35.85 63.74
C GLN A 606 -16.46 36.27 62.29
N PHE A 607 -16.61 37.55 61.96
CA PHE A 607 -16.23 38.08 60.66
C PHE A 607 -14.72 38.05 60.43
N MET A 608 -13.92 38.47 61.41
CA MET A 608 -12.45 38.46 61.34
C MET A 608 -11.88 37.03 61.25
N SER A 609 -12.47 36.08 61.98
CA SER A 609 -12.10 34.66 61.87
C SER A 609 -12.32 34.12 60.46
N ARG A 610 -13.48 34.42 59.85
CA ARG A 610 -13.76 34.05 58.45
C ARG A 610 -12.80 34.72 57.46
N LEU A 611 -12.51 36.02 57.65
CA LEU A 611 -11.55 36.74 56.81
C LEU A 611 -10.14 36.14 56.89
N THR A 612 -9.70 35.73 58.09
CA THR A 612 -8.40 35.08 58.29
C THR A 612 -8.30 33.77 57.52
N ASN A 613 -9.34 32.93 57.61
CA ASN A 613 -9.38 31.66 56.88
C ASN A 613 -9.37 31.88 55.37
N ASN A 614 -10.24 32.76 54.86
CA ASN A 614 -10.31 33.08 53.43
C ASN A 614 -8.97 33.64 52.90
N THR A 615 -8.31 34.50 53.68
CA THR A 615 -6.99 35.05 53.32
C THR A 615 -5.92 33.96 53.26
N GLY A 616 -5.95 33.00 54.19
CA GLY A 616 -5.07 31.83 54.18
C GLY A 616 -5.27 30.95 52.95
N GLU A 617 -6.53 30.64 52.61
CA GLU A 617 -6.87 29.86 51.41
C GLU A 617 -6.43 30.57 50.12
N LEU A 618 -6.69 31.88 49.99
CA LEU A 618 -6.28 32.67 48.83
C LEU A 618 -4.75 32.72 48.69
N THR A 619 -4.02 32.86 49.79
CA THR A 619 -2.55 32.82 49.77
C THR A 619 -2.03 31.48 49.22
N ALA A 620 -2.64 30.36 49.63
CA ALA A 620 -2.27 29.03 49.13
C ALA A 620 -2.60 28.85 47.63
N GLN A 621 -3.73 29.40 47.17
CA GLN A 621 -4.09 29.41 45.75
C GLN A 621 -3.12 30.24 44.91
N ILE A 622 -2.71 31.41 45.39
CA ILE A 622 -1.73 32.28 44.72
C ILE A 622 -0.38 31.58 44.59
N GLN A 623 0.09 30.91 45.64
CA GLN A 623 1.33 30.13 45.58
C GLN A 623 1.24 29.01 44.53
N SER A 624 0.12 28.27 44.52
CA SER A 624 -0.11 27.21 43.55
C SER A 624 -0.14 27.74 42.10
N LEU A 625 -0.70 28.93 41.88
CA LEU A 625 -0.70 29.61 40.59
C LEU A 625 0.74 30.00 40.17
N GLY A 626 1.57 30.42 41.13
CA GLY A 626 2.98 30.74 40.90
C GLY A 626 3.79 29.52 40.48
N ASP A 627 3.59 28.40 41.17
CA ASP A 627 4.24 27.13 40.83
C ASP A 627 3.81 26.63 39.44
N ALA A 628 2.52 26.72 39.11
CA ALA A 628 1.99 26.36 37.80
C ALA A 628 2.55 27.24 36.67
N SER A 629 2.68 28.56 36.89
CA SER A 629 3.28 29.49 35.93
C SER A 629 4.75 29.15 35.66
N ASN A 630 5.51 28.85 36.71
CA ASN A 630 6.91 28.44 36.61
C ASN A 630 7.08 27.13 35.83
N MET A 631 6.22 26.13 36.09
CA MET A 631 6.22 24.87 35.34
C MET A 631 5.92 25.13 33.85
N ALA A 632 4.88 25.90 33.54
CA ALA A 632 4.53 26.25 32.17
C ALA A 632 5.69 26.95 31.43
N SER A 633 6.42 27.86 32.11
CA SER A 633 7.58 28.55 31.54
C SER A 633 8.73 27.59 31.19
N ARG A 634 8.98 26.58 32.05
CA ARG A 634 9.98 25.52 31.80
C ARG A 634 9.58 24.65 30.62
N ASP A 635 8.33 24.16 30.60
CA ASP A 635 7.80 23.31 29.52
C ASP A 635 7.86 24.02 28.16
N VAL A 636 7.52 25.32 28.13
CA VAL A 636 7.64 26.13 26.91
C VAL A 636 9.09 26.26 26.47
N SER A 637 10.02 26.45 27.39
CA SER A 637 11.46 26.56 27.08
C SER A 637 12.02 25.25 26.51
N GLU A 638 11.59 24.10 27.03
CA GLU A 638 11.96 22.78 26.50
C GLU A 638 11.38 22.55 25.09
N ASN A 639 10.11 22.89 24.88
CA ASN A 639 9.46 22.77 23.56
C ASN A 639 10.10 23.67 22.50
N ILE A 640 10.52 24.90 22.85
CA ILE A 640 11.27 25.77 21.93
C ILE A 640 12.57 25.10 21.50
N ARG A 641 13.32 24.49 22.42
CA ARG A 641 14.58 23.78 22.08
C ARG A 641 14.31 22.60 21.16
N ALA A 642 13.26 21.81 21.42
CA ALA A 642 12.88 20.70 20.57
C ALA A 642 12.52 21.15 19.13
N ILE A 643 11.79 22.28 19.00
CA ILE A 643 11.46 22.84 17.69
C ILE A 643 12.70 23.39 16.97
N GLN A 644 13.64 23.99 17.70
CA GLN A 644 14.92 24.44 17.12
C GLN A 644 15.73 23.26 16.56
N ASP A 645 15.80 22.13 17.28
CA ASP A 645 16.44 20.90 16.79
C ASP A 645 15.73 20.38 15.52
N MET A 646 14.40 20.34 15.53
CA MET A 646 13.59 19.91 14.38
C MET A 646 13.81 20.80 13.16
N THR A 647 13.92 22.12 13.36
CA THR A 647 14.19 23.10 12.30
C THR A 647 15.60 22.92 11.73
N ALA A 648 16.59 22.65 12.58
CA ALA A 648 17.97 22.37 12.14
C ALA A 648 18.03 21.09 11.30
N ARG A 649 17.38 20.01 11.74
CA ARG A 649 17.28 18.75 10.98
C ARG A 649 16.57 18.93 9.64
N MET A 650 15.49 19.70 9.59
CA MET A 650 14.82 20.03 8.32
C MET A 650 15.73 20.80 7.37
N SER A 651 16.54 21.73 7.87
CA SER A 651 17.53 22.45 7.04
C SER A 651 18.63 21.54 6.51
N GLU A 652 19.02 20.51 7.27
CA GLU A 652 19.98 19.50 6.82
C GLU A 652 19.39 18.65 5.70
N ILE A 653 18.15 18.19 5.85
CA ILE A 653 17.41 17.47 4.80
C ILE A 653 17.32 18.33 3.52
N ASP A 654 16.95 19.61 3.60
CA ASP A 654 16.88 20.50 2.42
C ASP A 654 18.22 20.60 1.69
N LYS A 655 19.34 20.65 2.44
CA LYS A 655 20.67 20.66 1.85
C LYS A 655 21.00 19.36 1.13
N GLU A 656 20.71 18.20 1.75
CA GLU A 656 20.91 16.90 1.11
C GLU A 656 20.06 16.76 -0.15
N VAL A 657 18.82 17.23 -0.11
CA VAL A 657 17.90 17.22 -1.26
C VAL A 657 18.43 18.09 -2.40
N LYS A 658 18.90 19.31 -2.11
CA LYS A 658 19.53 20.17 -3.13
C LYS A 658 20.76 19.52 -3.77
N VAL A 659 21.55 18.77 -2.99
CA VAL A 659 22.66 17.99 -3.53
C VAL A 659 22.13 16.90 -4.46
N ILE A 660 21.10 16.16 -4.07
CA ILE A 660 20.45 15.14 -4.92
C ILE A 660 19.92 15.77 -6.21
N GLU A 661 19.24 16.92 -6.16
CA GLU A 661 18.74 17.63 -7.34
C GLU A 661 19.86 18.12 -8.26
N SER A 662 20.94 18.66 -7.67
CA SER A 662 22.12 19.08 -8.43
C SER A 662 22.79 17.89 -9.12
N LEU A 663 22.88 16.74 -8.45
CA LEU A 663 23.40 15.50 -9.02
C LEU A 663 22.48 14.95 -10.14
N LYS A 664 21.15 15.09 -10.01
CA LYS A 664 20.20 14.74 -11.07
C LYS A 664 20.42 15.60 -12.31
N GLN A 665 20.49 16.93 -12.13
CA GLN A 665 20.76 17.87 -13.22
C GLN A 665 22.11 17.63 -13.89
N ALA A 666 23.16 17.42 -13.10
CA ALA A 666 24.50 17.15 -13.62
C ALA A 666 24.59 15.85 -14.45
N ASN A 667 23.75 14.85 -14.13
CA ASN A 667 23.72 13.55 -14.79
C ASN A 667 22.61 13.40 -15.84
N ASN A 668 21.86 14.47 -16.18
CA ASN A 668 20.71 14.42 -17.10
C ASN A 668 19.67 13.32 -16.75
N LEU A 669 19.42 13.12 -15.46
CA LEU A 669 18.44 12.15 -14.94
C LEU A 669 17.06 12.77 -14.73
#